data_AF-A0A9D1LFI7-F1
#
_entry.id   AF-A0A9D1LFI7-F1
#
_cell.length_a   1.000
_cell.length_b   1.000
_cell.length_c   1.000
_cell.angle_alpha   90.00
_cell.angle_beta   90.00
_cell.angle_gamma   90.00
#
_symmetry.space_group_name_H-M   'P 1'
#
loop_
_entity.id
_entity.type
_entity.pdbx_description
1 polymer ?
#
loop_
_entity_poly.entity_id
_entity_poly.type
_entity_poly.pdbx_seq_one_letter_code
_entity_poly.pdbx_strand_id
1 'polypeptide(L)'
;MRLLNRIHSPKDLKKLSVPMLPTLAREIREYMVESVSKTGGHLASSLGAVDLTVALHYVFNSPRDKIIFDVGHQAYAHKMITGRLDQFKTLRQYKGLSGFPKRGESEHDAFGTAHSSTSISAALGMAVADALNGDKDAWHIAVIGDGALTGGMAVEALNHAGTYKEGIKLLIIVNDNDCSISPSVGALNHHLAKLVSGHAFSSARNFSKKALKPLPKLWNLFKSMEQRTVNFVAPHSTLFSAFDLNYYGPVDGHDIENLITVLRNIKALDGPMVLHVVTKKGKGYAPAEENPTLYHGVGKFDPEKGIVEKKPDAAHPTYTEVFSRWVCDMAAADERLYAITPAMREGSGLVEFEKRFPDRYRDVAIAEQHAVTFAAGLATSGIKPVVAIYSSFAQRAYDQILHDVAIQNLPVMFAIDRGGLVGADGETHQGVFDIAYLRSIPNMTIMAPSDENECRKMLTTAFKMDTPAAVRYPRGKGPGIAQDADLQSVEIGKARLLRESQKKQGRVAILAFGLMVSRMKDVAEKLDATLVDMRFVKPLDNEMIVKTAATHDLLCTIEDGVAIGGAGSGVLEAISEMGLNVPVLVMGIKDQFVPQGTIDELMRDNELDSESVAHRINEALLIKSFVNLKPFNTMAVSARARYFAQVHDQNELRLALDFASREGVEPFILGGGSNLLITASLVNRLVIQIALKGFEVDQDKKTVKVGAGENWHETVSRVLALGWGGPENLALIPGTMGGAVVQNIGAYGSEVSQFVRSVEVLDPESGKIFELTNEACDFGYRHSVFKSEKARRWVVLSVTLAFDSDWKPNLSYKELASAFDSAENVTPEAIFKAVVAARKRKLPDPKVLPSAGSFFKNPIVTREAFQELLVKYPSIVHYPLAGGREKLAAGWLIDQAGLRGAREGAAGTYEKQALVLVNHEGAASGAQLMAFASKIEAAVREKFSVTLEPEPVILKSFYN
;
A
#
# COMPACT_ATOMS: atom_id res chain seq x y z
N MET A 1 -25.09 19.27 -34.91
CA MET A 1 -24.76 18.67 -33.60
C MET A 1 -24.81 17.15 -33.76
N ARG A 2 -23.77 16.42 -33.35
CA ARG A 2 -23.73 14.94 -33.45
C ARG A 2 -24.86 14.31 -32.61
N LEU A 3 -25.43 13.18 -33.07
CA LEU A 3 -26.43 12.41 -32.31
C LEU A 3 -25.87 11.90 -30.98
N LEU A 4 -24.62 11.43 -30.97
CA LEU A 4 -23.94 10.92 -29.78
C LEU A 4 -23.96 11.90 -28.60
N ASN A 5 -23.81 13.20 -28.87
CA ASN A 5 -23.81 14.25 -27.86
C ASN A 5 -25.18 14.44 -27.16
N ARG A 6 -26.23 13.77 -27.64
CA ARG A 6 -27.58 13.81 -27.07
C ARG A 6 -27.92 12.55 -26.27
N ILE A 7 -27.02 11.56 -26.22
CA ILE A 7 -27.24 10.27 -25.57
C ILE A 7 -26.46 10.24 -24.25
N HIS A 8 -27.15 10.55 -23.15
CA HIS A 8 -26.58 10.50 -21.80
C HIS A 8 -27.01 9.24 -21.04
N SER A 9 -27.99 8.50 -21.55
CA SER A 9 -28.51 7.27 -20.94
C SER A 9 -29.13 6.35 -22.00
N PRO A 10 -29.35 5.06 -21.68
CA PRO A 10 -30.12 4.16 -22.53
C PRO A 10 -31.55 4.66 -22.81
N LYS A 11 -32.13 5.48 -21.92
CA LYS A 11 -33.45 6.09 -22.13
C LYS A 11 -33.43 7.10 -23.28
N ASP A 12 -32.34 7.84 -23.47
CA ASP A 12 -32.20 8.77 -24.59
C ASP A 12 -32.02 8.06 -25.92
N LEU A 13 -31.28 6.94 -25.90
CA LEU A 13 -31.10 6.07 -27.07
C LEU A 13 -32.46 5.57 -27.62
N LYS A 14 -33.37 5.15 -26.73
CA LYS A 14 -34.71 4.67 -27.11
C LYS A 14 -35.62 5.74 -27.72
N LYS A 15 -35.29 7.03 -27.61
CA LYS A 15 -36.03 8.13 -28.26
C LYS A 15 -35.70 8.30 -29.74
N LEU A 16 -34.59 7.70 -30.21
CA LEU A 16 -34.22 7.74 -31.62
C LEU A 16 -35.09 6.78 -32.44
N SER A 17 -35.40 7.15 -33.68
CA SER A 17 -36.00 6.23 -34.63
C SER A 17 -34.95 5.21 -35.11
N VAL A 18 -35.39 3.99 -35.42
CA VAL A 18 -34.50 2.90 -35.87
C VAL A 18 -33.57 3.32 -37.02
N PRO A 19 -34.02 4.04 -38.07
CA PRO A 19 -33.14 4.48 -39.16
C PRO A 19 -32.03 5.46 -38.75
N MET A 20 -32.10 6.09 -37.57
CA MET A 20 -31.05 6.97 -37.06
C MET A 20 -29.90 6.20 -36.38
N LEU A 21 -30.12 4.94 -35.99
CA LEU A 21 -29.16 4.16 -35.22
C LEU A 21 -27.87 3.82 -35.98
N PRO A 22 -27.88 3.51 -37.29
CA PRO A 22 -26.64 3.35 -38.06
C PRO A 22 -25.78 4.63 -38.07
N THR A 23 -26.41 5.81 -38.09
CA THR A 23 -25.69 7.09 -37.99
C THR A 23 -25.04 7.26 -36.63
N LEU A 24 -25.76 6.93 -35.55
CA LEU A 24 -25.20 6.96 -34.19
C LEU A 24 -24.00 6.00 -34.06
N ALA A 25 -24.10 4.78 -34.59
CA ALA A 25 -23.02 3.80 -34.54
C ALA A 25 -21.75 4.29 -35.25
N ARG A 26 -21.89 4.98 -36.40
CA ARG A 26 -20.76 5.65 -37.06
C ARG A 26 -20.12 6.72 -36.18
N GLU A 27 -20.92 7.60 -35.58
CA GLU A 27 -20.40 8.66 -34.70
C GLU A 27 -19.69 8.11 -33.46
N ILE A 28 -20.19 7.00 -32.87
CA ILE A 28 -19.52 6.30 -31.77
C ILE A 28 -18.14 5.81 -32.19
N ARG A 29 -18.01 5.19 -33.36
CA ARG A 29 -16.72 4.70 -33.89
C ARG A 29 -15.73 5.84 -34.10
N GLU A 30 -16.16 6.92 -34.74
CA GLU A 30 -15.33 8.10 -34.98
C GLU A 30 -14.79 8.68 -33.67
N TYR A 31 -15.67 8.87 -32.68
CA TYR A 31 -15.26 9.36 -31.36
C TYR A 31 -14.35 8.38 -30.61
N MET A 32 -14.60 7.07 -30.73
CA MET A 32 -13.77 6.04 -30.12
C MET A 32 -12.34 6.06 -30.66
N VAL A 33 -12.16 6.12 -31.99
CA VAL A 33 -10.83 6.24 -32.60
C VAL A 33 -10.14 7.52 -32.14
N GLU A 34 -10.86 8.65 -32.14
CA GLU A 34 -10.31 9.95 -31.73
C GLU A 34 -9.85 9.98 -30.26
N SER A 35 -10.60 9.34 -29.36
CA SER A 35 -10.28 9.33 -27.93
C SER A 35 -9.20 8.31 -27.60
N VAL A 36 -9.35 7.07 -28.09
CA VAL A 36 -8.40 5.98 -27.83
C VAL A 36 -7.03 6.25 -28.45
N SER A 37 -6.93 7.02 -29.54
CA SER A 37 -5.63 7.43 -30.08
C SER A 37 -4.83 8.32 -29.13
N LYS A 38 -5.49 9.01 -28.20
CA LYS A 38 -4.87 9.90 -27.20
C LYS A 38 -4.57 9.18 -25.88
N THR A 39 -5.37 8.18 -25.51
CA THR A 39 -5.29 7.49 -24.21
C THR A 39 -4.69 6.08 -24.29
N GLY A 40 -4.76 5.43 -25.45
CA GLY A 40 -4.57 4.00 -25.60
C GLY A 40 -5.79 3.19 -25.14
N GLY A 41 -5.88 1.90 -25.48
CA GLY A 41 -7.10 1.14 -25.23
C GLY A 41 -7.24 -0.12 -26.07
N HIS A 42 -8.38 -0.80 -25.88
CA HIS A 42 -8.80 -1.95 -26.66
C HIS A 42 -9.68 -1.52 -27.84
N LEU A 43 -9.04 -1.19 -28.97
CA LEU A 43 -9.73 -0.50 -30.07
C LEU A 43 -10.48 -1.46 -31.00
N ALA A 44 -9.78 -2.45 -31.57
CA ALA A 44 -10.36 -3.27 -32.64
C ALA A 44 -11.56 -4.11 -32.15
N SER A 45 -11.51 -4.65 -30.93
CA SER A 45 -12.62 -5.37 -30.29
C SER A 45 -13.85 -4.48 -30.09
N SER A 46 -13.63 -3.26 -29.56
CA SER A 46 -14.70 -2.32 -29.26
C SER A 46 -15.39 -1.76 -30.52
N LEU A 47 -14.64 -1.55 -31.60
CA LEU A 47 -15.19 -1.11 -32.90
C LEU A 47 -16.14 -2.14 -33.53
N GLY A 48 -15.81 -3.43 -33.39
CA GLY A 48 -16.64 -4.53 -33.88
C GLY A 48 -17.97 -4.65 -33.14
N ALA A 49 -17.99 -4.36 -31.84
CA ALA A 49 -19.17 -4.56 -30.98
C ALA A 49 -20.15 -3.37 -30.94
N VAL A 50 -19.90 -2.27 -31.66
CA VAL A 50 -20.70 -1.04 -31.56
C VAL A 50 -22.18 -1.28 -31.91
N ASP A 51 -22.45 -1.91 -33.04
CA ASP A 51 -23.82 -2.10 -33.55
C ASP A 51 -24.63 -3.00 -32.61
N LEU A 52 -24.04 -4.13 -32.20
CA LEU A 52 -24.62 -5.04 -31.21
C LEU A 52 -24.92 -4.33 -29.88
N THR A 53 -23.99 -3.51 -29.40
CA THR A 53 -24.15 -2.76 -28.15
C THR A 53 -25.29 -1.75 -28.22
N VAL A 54 -25.41 -1.04 -29.34
CA VAL A 54 -26.51 -0.10 -29.60
C VAL A 54 -27.84 -0.85 -29.65
N ALA A 55 -27.92 -1.97 -30.38
CA ALA A 55 -29.13 -2.78 -30.47
C ALA A 55 -29.58 -3.34 -29.10
N LEU A 56 -28.64 -3.83 -28.29
CA LEU A 56 -28.89 -4.32 -26.94
C LEU A 56 -29.52 -3.25 -26.04
N HIS A 57 -28.90 -2.08 -25.94
CA HIS A 57 -29.44 -0.99 -25.12
C HIS A 57 -30.73 -0.38 -25.68
N TYR A 58 -30.97 -0.50 -26.99
CA TYR A 58 -32.25 -0.10 -27.59
C TYR A 58 -33.39 -1.06 -27.20
N VAL A 59 -33.15 -2.37 -27.17
CA VAL A 59 -34.18 -3.41 -26.91
C VAL A 59 -34.37 -3.71 -25.41
N PHE A 60 -33.29 -3.76 -24.63
CA PHE A 60 -33.31 -4.09 -23.20
C PHE A 60 -33.26 -2.85 -22.32
N ASN A 61 -33.68 -2.99 -21.07
CA ASN A 61 -33.88 -1.90 -20.12
C ASN A 61 -32.82 -1.93 -19.01
N SER A 62 -31.56 -1.69 -19.38
CA SER A 62 -30.48 -1.50 -18.40
C SER A 62 -30.74 -0.26 -17.52
N PRO A 63 -30.54 -0.31 -16.18
CA PRO A 63 -29.86 -1.36 -15.41
C PRO A 63 -30.77 -2.46 -14.83
N ARG A 64 -32.09 -2.46 -15.10
CA ARG A 64 -32.97 -3.57 -14.68
C ARG A 64 -32.52 -4.86 -15.36
N ASP A 65 -32.49 -4.84 -16.69
CA ASP A 65 -31.91 -5.94 -17.47
C ASP A 65 -30.38 -5.89 -17.36
N LYS A 66 -29.77 -7.02 -17.02
CA LYS A 66 -28.32 -7.14 -16.78
C LYS A 66 -27.61 -7.47 -18.08
N ILE A 67 -26.69 -6.61 -18.51
CA ILE A 67 -25.85 -6.85 -19.68
C ILE A 67 -24.41 -7.01 -19.20
N ILE A 68 -23.81 -8.17 -19.45
CA ILE A 68 -22.47 -8.53 -19.04
C ILE A 68 -21.63 -8.76 -20.30
N PHE A 69 -20.58 -7.97 -20.48
CA PHE A 69 -19.62 -8.16 -21.58
C PHE A 69 -18.45 -9.01 -21.08
N ASP A 70 -18.29 -10.23 -21.59
CA ASP A 70 -17.18 -11.12 -21.25
C ASP A 70 -15.84 -10.50 -21.62
N VAL A 71 -14.81 -10.61 -20.76
CA VAL A 71 -13.58 -9.81 -20.79
C VAL A 71 -13.85 -8.30 -20.64
N GLY A 72 -14.80 -7.72 -21.36
CA GLY A 72 -15.20 -6.31 -21.23
C GLY A 72 -14.41 -5.34 -22.09
N HIS A 73 -13.33 -5.79 -22.72
CA HIS A 73 -12.50 -5.01 -23.65
C HIS A 73 -13.22 -4.53 -24.93
N GLN A 74 -14.43 -5.02 -25.17
CA GLN A 74 -15.33 -4.64 -26.27
C GLN A 74 -16.44 -3.67 -25.84
N ALA A 75 -16.46 -3.25 -24.58
CA ALA A 75 -17.56 -2.50 -23.97
C ALA A 75 -17.42 -0.96 -24.04
N TYR A 76 -16.57 -0.41 -24.91
CA TYR A 76 -16.38 1.05 -24.97
C TYR A 76 -17.65 1.79 -25.43
N ALA A 77 -18.36 1.26 -26.44
CA ALA A 77 -19.65 1.80 -26.83
C ALA A 77 -20.66 1.74 -25.68
N HIS A 78 -20.64 0.66 -24.89
CA HIS A 78 -21.49 0.50 -23.72
C HIS A 78 -21.23 1.62 -22.71
N LYS A 79 -19.97 1.91 -22.38
CA LYS A 79 -19.60 3.01 -21.48
C LYS A 79 -20.08 4.37 -22.00
N MET A 80 -19.85 4.66 -23.29
CA MET A 80 -20.23 5.93 -23.90
C MET A 80 -21.74 6.22 -23.81
N ILE A 81 -22.60 5.23 -24.10
CA ILE A 81 -24.06 5.43 -24.16
C ILE A 81 -24.78 5.21 -22.81
N THR A 82 -24.01 4.99 -21.74
CA THR A 82 -24.50 4.80 -20.36
C THR A 82 -23.99 5.90 -19.42
N GLY A 83 -23.87 7.12 -19.94
CA GLY A 83 -23.59 8.33 -19.14
C GLY A 83 -22.12 8.65 -18.91
N ARG A 84 -21.18 7.91 -19.52
CA ARG A 84 -19.73 8.09 -19.28
C ARG A 84 -18.97 8.71 -20.47
N LEU A 85 -19.67 9.28 -21.45
CA LEU A 85 -19.05 9.89 -22.63
C LEU A 85 -18.01 10.97 -22.26
N ASP A 86 -18.34 11.90 -21.35
CA ASP A 86 -17.45 13.01 -20.97
C ASP A 86 -16.21 12.55 -20.19
N GLN A 87 -16.32 11.41 -19.51
CA GLN A 87 -15.24 10.78 -18.76
C GLN A 87 -14.35 9.92 -19.66
N PHE A 88 -14.77 9.61 -20.90
CA PHE A 88 -14.06 8.70 -21.79
C PHE A 88 -12.64 9.16 -22.16
N LYS A 89 -12.34 10.46 -22.03
CA LYS A 89 -10.99 11.03 -22.14
C LYS A 89 -10.01 10.59 -21.05
N THR A 90 -10.48 9.97 -19.96
CA THR A 90 -9.66 9.44 -18.85
C THR A 90 -9.53 7.92 -18.90
N LEU A 91 -9.98 7.28 -19.99
CA LEU A 91 -9.92 5.83 -20.16
C LEU A 91 -8.52 5.27 -19.88
N ARG A 92 -8.45 4.29 -18.98
CA ARG A 92 -7.24 3.58 -18.53
C ARG A 92 -6.16 4.46 -17.91
N GLN A 93 -6.47 5.73 -17.65
CA GLN A 93 -5.55 6.64 -16.96
C GLN A 93 -5.70 6.48 -15.45
N TYR A 94 -4.68 6.89 -14.71
CA TYR A 94 -4.69 6.90 -13.26
C TYR A 94 -5.91 7.66 -12.72
N LYS A 95 -6.67 7.00 -11.81
CA LYS A 95 -7.95 7.50 -11.25
C LYS A 95 -9.02 7.85 -12.29
N GLY A 96 -8.89 7.37 -13.53
CA GLY A 96 -9.84 7.55 -14.62
C GLY A 96 -10.80 6.37 -14.79
N LEU A 97 -11.45 6.29 -15.96
CA LEU A 97 -12.32 5.14 -16.29
C LEU A 97 -11.51 3.86 -16.48
N SER A 98 -12.04 2.74 -16.02
CA SER A 98 -11.45 1.43 -16.29
C SER A 98 -11.53 1.08 -17.78
N GLY A 99 -10.55 0.31 -18.26
CA GLY A 99 -10.59 -0.31 -19.58
C GLY A 99 -11.68 -1.39 -19.73
N PHE A 100 -12.33 -1.77 -18.64
CA PHE A 100 -13.31 -2.84 -18.57
C PHE A 100 -14.54 -2.43 -17.74
N PRO A 101 -15.70 -3.09 -17.88
CA PRO A 101 -16.84 -2.89 -16.99
C PRO A 101 -16.47 -3.12 -15.53
N LYS A 102 -16.84 -2.18 -14.66
CA LYS A 102 -16.54 -2.19 -13.22
C LYS A 102 -17.79 -1.76 -12.44
N ARG A 103 -18.28 -2.63 -11.56
CA ARG A 103 -19.51 -2.39 -10.78
C ARG A 103 -19.48 -1.07 -9.99
N GLY A 104 -18.32 -0.73 -9.43
CA GLY A 104 -18.13 0.53 -8.70
C GLY A 104 -18.06 1.78 -9.58
N GLU A 105 -18.03 1.64 -10.91
CA GLU A 105 -17.96 2.74 -11.88
C GLU A 105 -19.35 3.10 -12.45
N SER A 106 -20.26 2.14 -12.61
CA SER A 106 -21.61 2.39 -13.15
C SER A 106 -22.61 1.28 -12.76
N GLU A 107 -23.87 1.66 -12.53
CA GLU A 107 -24.99 0.71 -12.36
C GLU A 107 -25.24 -0.15 -13.62
N HIS A 108 -24.77 0.30 -14.79
CA HIS A 108 -24.89 -0.41 -16.04
C HIS A 108 -23.83 -1.52 -16.22
N ASP A 109 -22.76 -1.48 -15.42
CA ASP A 109 -21.73 -2.51 -15.40
C ASP A 109 -22.16 -3.61 -14.40
N ALA A 110 -23.14 -4.42 -14.80
CA ALA A 110 -23.82 -5.38 -13.91
C ALA A 110 -22.86 -6.34 -13.19
N PHE A 111 -21.79 -6.76 -13.87
CA PHE A 111 -20.73 -7.61 -13.35
C PHE A 111 -19.35 -7.07 -13.79
N GLY A 112 -18.34 -7.20 -12.94
CA GLY A 112 -16.97 -6.81 -13.29
C GLY A 112 -16.30 -7.91 -14.12
N THR A 113 -15.78 -7.58 -15.30
CA THR A 113 -15.17 -8.55 -16.22
C THR A 113 -13.80 -8.09 -16.69
N ALA A 114 -12.93 -9.06 -17.01
CA ALA A 114 -11.58 -8.85 -17.54
C ALA A 114 -10.96 -10.19 -17.91
N HIS A 115 -10.77 -11.07 -16.92
CA HIS A 115 -10.54 -12.48 -17.24
C HIS A 115 -11.75 -13.00 -18.02
N SER A 116 -11.47 -13.86 -19.00
CA SER A 116 -12.46 -14.36 -19.95
C SER A 116 -13.39 -15.40 -19.33
N SER A 117 -14.44 -15.77 -20.06
CA SER A 117 -15.28 -16.95 -19.82
C SER A 117 -16.14 -16.89 -18.55
N THR A 118 -16.20 -15.75 -17.86
CA THR A 118 -16.97 -15.58 -16.61
C THR A 118 -18.42 -15.14 -16.85
N SER A 119 -18.73 -14.57 -18.00
CA SER A 119 -20.00 -13.86 -18.23
C SER A 119 -21.23 -14.76 -18.15
N ILE A 120 -21.17 -15.98 -18.69
CA ILE A 120 -22.29 -16.92 -18.71
C ILE A 120 -22.63 -17.36 -17.28
N SER A 121 -21.62 -17.77 -16.49
CA SER A 121 -21.78 -18.13 -15.08
C SER A 121 -22.41 -16.99 -14.27
N ALA A 122 -21.90 -15.77 -14.45
CA ALA A 122 -22.40 -14.59 -13.75
C ALA A 122 -23.84 -14.24 -14.15
N ALA A 123 -24.16 -14.25 -15.45
CA ALA A 123 -25.49 -13.97 -15.96
C ALA A 123 -26.52 -15.02 -15.48
N LEU A 124 -26.14 -16.30 -15.51
CA LEU A 124 -26.99 -17.40 -15.00
C LEU A 124 -27.26 -17.23 -13.51
N GLY A 125 -26.23 -16.96 -12.69
CA GLY A 125 -26.40 -16.74 -11.25
C GLY A 125 -27.32 -15.55 -10.93
N MET A 126 -27.19 -14.45 -11.66
CA MET A 126 -28.09 -13.30 -11.54
C MET A 126 -29.53 -13.66 -11.94
N ALA A 127 -29.71 -14.41 -13.04
CA ALA A 127 -31.03 -14.83 -13.49
C ALA A 127 -31.76 -15.71 -12.48
N VAL A 128 -31.02 -16.63 -11.84
CA VAL A 128 -31.55 -17.45 -10.75
C VAL A 128 -31.91 -16.59 -9.54
N ALA A 129 -31.06 -15.63 -9.16
CA ALA A 129 -31.31 -14.74 -8.03
C ALA A 129 -32.56 -13.87 -8.22
N ASP A 130 -32.72 -13.24 -9.39
CA ASP A 130 -33.90 -12.41 -9.68
C ASP A 130 -35.19 -13.25 -9.73
N ALA A 131 -35.12 -14.47 -10.28
CA ALA A 131 -36.25 -15.40 -10.27
C ALA A 131 -36.66 -15.82 -8.84
N LEU A 132 -35.69 -16.06 -7.95
CA LEU A 132 -35.94 -16.35 -6.52
C LEU A 132 -36.54 -15.15 -5.78
N ASN A 133 -36.18 -13.93 -6.18
CA ASN A 133 -36.74 -12.68 -5.65
C ASN A 133 -38.09 -12.30 -6.28
N GLY A 134 -38.61 -13.11 -7.21
CA GLY A 134 -39.91 -12.93 -7.86
C GLY A 134 -39.89 -12.08 -9.13
N ASP A 135 -38.75 -11.53 -9.56
CA ASP A 135 -38.62 -10.83 -10.85
C ASP A 135 -38.19 -11.81 -11.96
N LYS A 136 -39.15 -12.59 -12.46
CA LYS A 136 -38.92 -13.53 -13.59
C LYS A 136 -38.88 -12.84 -14.95
N ASP A 137 -39.08 -11.53 -15.00
CA ASP A 137 -39.16 -10.74 -16.23
C ASP A 137 -37.90 -9.92 -16.52
N ALA A 138 -36.92 -9.92 -15.61
CA ALA A 138 -35.62 -9.30 -15.83
C ALA A 138 -34.76 -10.15 -16.78
N TRP A 139 -34.21 -9.52 -17.82
CA TRP A 139 -33.31 -10.20 -18.76
C TRP A 139 -31.86 -10.17 -18.30
N HIS A 140 -31.18 -11.30 -18.47
CA HIS A 140 -29.78 -11.49 -18.13
C HIS A 140 -29.02 -11.87 -19.39
N ILE A 141 -28.08 -11.02 -19.81
CA ILE A 141 -27.48 -11.11 -21.14
C ILE A 141 -25.96 -11.21 -20.99
N ALA A 142 -25.38 -12.33 -21.43
CA ALA A 142 -23.94 -12.54 -21.51
C ALA A 142 -23.47 -12.33 -22.96
N VAL A 143 -22.66 -11.31 -23.23
CA VAL A 143 -22.04 -11.08 -24.53
C VAL A 143 -20.63 -11.64 -24.49
N ILE A 144 -20.41 -12.81 -25.09
CA ILE A 144 -19.16 -13.57 -25.04
C ILE A 144 -18.54 -13.68 -26.44
N GLY A 145 -17.23 -13.44 -26.55
CA GLY A 145 -16.50 -13.64 -27.82
C GLY A 145 -16.25 -15.13 -28.10
N ASP A 146 -16.05 -15.50 -29.36
CA ASP A 146 -15.72 -16.86 -29.80
C ASP A 146 -14.48 -17.41 -29.08
N GLY A 147 -13.40 -16.63 -28.96
CA GLY A 147 -12.21 -17.01 -28.18
C GLY A 147 -12.51 -17.29 -26.70
N ALA A 148 -13.34 -16.46 -26.05
CA ALA A 148 -13.70 -16.63 -24.64
C ALA A 148 -14.63 -17.83 -24.40
N LEU A 149 -15.39 -18.26 -25.41
CA LEU A 149 -16.23 -19.45 -25.33
C LEU A 149 -15.42 -20.75 -25.20
N THR A 150 -14.13 -20.72 -25.58
CA THR A 150 -13.23 -21.88 -25.47
C THR A 150 -12.79 -22.22 -24.05
N GLY A 151 -12.96 -21.29 -23.09
CA GLY A 151 -12.56 -21.52 -21.71
C GLY A 151 -13.47 -22.52 -21.00
N GLY A 152 -12.88 -23.40 -20.20
CA GLY A 152 -13.60 -24.49 -19.49
C GLY A 152 -14.80 -23.99 -18.69
N MET A 153 -14.64 -22.87 -17.97
CA MET A 153 -15.71 -22.25 -17.20
C MET A 153 -16.94 -21.86 -18.05
N ALA A 154 -16.75 -21.40 -19.29
CA ALA A 154 -17.86 -21.08 -20.17
C ALA A 154 -18.62 -22.34 -20.59
N VAL A 155 -17.90 -23.45 -20.85
CA VAL A 155 -18.50 -24.74 -21.21
C VAL A 155 -19.28 -25.33 -20.03
N GLU A 156 -18.73 -25.28 -18.82
CA GLU A 156 -19.42 -25.67 -17.58
C GLU A 156 -20.69 -24.85 -17.37
N ALA A 157 -20.63 -23.54 -17.62
CA ALA A 157 -21.77 -22.64 -17.49
C ALA A 157 -22.86 -22.91 -18.53
N LEU A 158 -22.50 -23.24 -19.78
CA LEU A 158 -23.45 -23.67 -20.81
C LEU A 158 -24.17 -24.95 -20.38
N ASN A 159 -23.42 -25.92 -19.87
CA ASN A 159 -23.98 -27.17 -19.37
C ASN A 159 -24.97 -26.94 -18.22
N HIS A 160 -24.63 -26.06 -17.27
CA HIS A 160 -25.53 -25.71 -16.18
C HIS A 160 -26.75 -24.90 -16.65
N ALA A 161 -26.58 -23.96 -17.58
CA ALA A 161 -27.71 -23.21 -18.13
C ALA A 161 -28.75 -24.13 -18.77
N GLY A 162 -28.31 -25.21 -19.43
CA GLY A 162 -29.17 -26.22 -20.05
C GLY A 162 -30.17 -26.90 -19.09
N THR A 163 -29.91 -26.89 -17.78
CA THR A 163 -30.82 -27.50 -16.79
C THR A 163 -32.07 -26.67 -16.54
N TYR A 164 -32.07 -25.40 -16.94
CA TYR A 164 -33.21 -24.50 -16.80
C TYR A 164 -34.00 -24.46 -18.10
N LYS A 165 -35.25 -24.95 -18.09
CA LYS A 165 -36.14 -24.86 -19.26
C LYS A 165 -37.06 -23.63 -19.22
N GLU A 166 -37.49 -23.25 -18.03
CA GLU A 166 -38.42 -22.15 -17.77
C GLU A 166 -38.05 -21.44 -16.47
N GLY A 167 -38.64 -20.28 -16.21
CA GLY A 167 -38.53 -19.57 -14.93
C GLY A 167 -37.33 -18.63 -14.79
N ILE A 168 -36.42 -18.62 -15.77
CA ILE A 168 -35.35 -17.62 -15.90
C ILE A 168 -35.28 -17.09 -17.34
N LYS A 169 -34.86 -15.84 -17.50
CA LYS A 169 -34.63 -15.20 -18.80
C LYS A 169 -33.15 -14.91 -18.99
N LEU A 170 -32.47 -15.84 -19.68
CA LEU A 170 -31.04 -15.79 -19.96
C LEU A 170 -30.79 -15.78 -21.47
N LEU A 171 -30.01 -14.81 -21.95
CA LEU A 171 -29.57 -14.73 -23.33
C LEU A 171 -28.03 -14.74 -23.39
N ILE A 172 -27.48 -15.74 -24.07
CA ILE A 172 -26.05 -15.86 -24.33
C ILE A 172 -25.82 -15.41 -25.78
N ILE A 173 -25.08 -14.34 -25.98
CA ILE A 173 -24.75 -13.83 -27.30
C ILE A 173 -23.30 -14.18 -27.61
N VAL A 174 -23.10 -15.07 -28.59
CA VAL A 174 -21.77 -15.39 -29.13
C VAL A 174 -21.44 -14.33 -30.18
N ASN A 175 -20.52 -13.42 -29.84
CA ASN A 175 -19.97 -12.41 -30.73
C ASN A 175 -18.76 -12.99 -31.47
N ASP A 176 -19.02 -13.69 -32.57
CA ASP A 176 -18.01 -14.36 -33.39
C ASP A 176 -17.36 -13.39 -34.36
N ASN A 177 -16.04 -13.22 -34.24
CA ASN A 177 -15.23 -12.46 -35.19
C ASN A 177 -14.01 -13.25 -35.69
N ASP A 178 -14.04 -14.58 -35.54
CA ASP A 178 -12.97 -15.52 -35.95
C ASP A 178 -11.58 -15.20 -35.35
N CYS A 179 -11.56 -14.49 -34.21
CA CYS A 179 -10.33 -13.95 -33.60
C CYS A 179 -10.44 -13.86 -32.06
N SER A 180 -9.35 -14.25 -31.38
CA SER A 180 -9.10 -13.94 -29.96
C SER A 180 -8.25 -12.67 -29.86
N ILE A 181 -6.97 -12.79 -29.48
CA ILE A 181 -5.89 -11.82 -29.79
C ILE A 181 -5.20 -12.28 -31.08
N SER A 182 -4.77 -13.54 -31.09
CA SER A 182 -4.35 -14.32 -32.26
C SER A 182 -5.58 -14.90 -32.98
N PRO A 183 -5.42 -15.46 -34.19
CA PRO A 183 -6.48 -16.21 -34.85
C PRO A 183 -7.08 -17.26 -33.90
N SER A 184 -8.40 -17.41 -33.91
CA SER A 184 -9.09 -18.35 -33.03
C SER A 184 -8.71 -19.80 -33.35
N VAL A 185 -8.35 -20.59 -32.33
CA VAL A 185 -7.89 -21.99 -32.49
C VAL A 185 -8.82 -22.98 -31.79
N GLY A 186 -8.82 -24.25 -32.22
CA GLY A 186 -9.57 -25.33 -31.59
C GLY A 186 -10.83 -25.76 -32.35
N ALA A 187 -11.32 -26.96 -32.03
CA ALA A 187 -12.44 -27.58 -32.76
C ALA A 187 -13.74 -26.77 -32.65
N LEU A 188 -13.98 -26.13 -31.50
CA LEU A 188 -15.15 -25.27 -31.26
C LEU A 188 -15.24 -24.14 -32.31
N ASN A 189 -14.12 -23.45 -32.56
CA ASN A 189 -14.05 -22.37 -33.53
C ASN A 189 -14.25 -22.88 -34.96
N HIS A 190 -13.67 -24.03 -35.32
CA HIS A 190 -13.95 -24.67 -36.61
C HIS A 190 -15.44 -25.02 -36.80
N HIS A 191 -16.15 -25.44 -35.73
CA HIS A 191 -17.58 -25.70 -35.80
C HIS A 191 -18.39 -24.41 -36.00
N LEU A 192 -18.04 -23.31 -35.31
CA LEU A 192 -18.67 -22.00 -35.53
C LEU A 192 -18.44 -21.49 -36.96
N ALA A 193 -17.21 -21.54 -37.46
CA ALA A 193 -16.86 -21.15 -38.83
C ALA A 193 -17.62 -21.97 -39.91
N LYS A 194 -17.86 -23.27 -39.66
CA LYS A 194 -18.70 -24.11 -40.54
C LYS A 194 -20.16 -23.65 -40.57
N LEU A 195 -20.73 -23.22 -39.44
CA LEU A 195 -22.09 -22.69 -39.38
C LEU A 195 -22.22 -21.37 -40.16
N VAL A 196 -21.21 -20.50 -40.08
CA VAL A 196 -21.14 -19.24 -40.85
C VAL A 196 -21.05 -19.50 -42.35
N SER A 197 -20.12 -20.36 -42.79
CA SER A 197 -19.92 -20.69 -44.21
C SER A 197 -21.10 -21.46 -44.83
N GLY A 198 -21.75 -22.35 -44.08
CA GLY A 198 -22.95 -23.07 -44.53
C GLY A 198 -24.12 -22.14 -44.83
N HIS A 199 -24.29 -21.07 -44.05
CA HIS A 199 -25.31 -20.06 -44.32
C HIS A 199 -24.99 -19.20 -45.55
N ALA A 200 -23.73 -18.79 -45.74
CA ALA A 200 -23.29 -18.07 -46.94
C ALA A 200 -23.55 -18.88 -48.22
N PHE A 201 -23.33 -20.20 -48.18
CA PHE A 201 -23.61 -21.11 -49.30
C PHE A 201 -25.13 -21.25 -49.58
N SER A 202 -25.97 -21.21 -48.54
CA SER A 202 -27.44 -21.23 -48.67
C SER A 202 -27.99 -19.94 -49.31
N SER A 203 -27.40 -18.78 -48.97
CA SER A 203 -27.77 -17.47 -49.50
C SER A 203 -27.38 -17.33 -50.98
N ALA A 204 -26.24 -17.88 -51.39
CA ALA A 204 -25.83 -17.96 -52.80
C ALA A 204 -26.78 -18.85 -53.64
N ARG A 205 -27.25 -19.97 -53.07
CA ARG A 205 -28.19 -20.89 -53.76
C ARG A 205 -29.59 -20.30 -53.98
N ASN A 206 -29.99 -19.34 -53.14
CA ASN A 206 -31.25 -18.61 -53.30
C ASN A 206 -31.17 -17.51 -54.37
N PHE A 207 -29.97 -17.10 -54.79
CA PHE A 207 -29.80 -16.18 -55.93
C PHE A 207 -30.02 -16.87 -57.28
N SER A 208 -29.70 -18.17 -57.38
CA SER A 208 -29.92 -18.99 -58.59
C SER A 208 -31.38 -19.38 -58.88
N LYS A 209 -32.34 -19.11 -57.98
CA LYS A 209 -33.77 -19.42 -58.20
C LYS A 209 -34.60 -18.28 -58.78
N LYS A 210 -34.01 -17.11 -59.07
CA LYS A 210 -34.70 -15.94 -59.66
C LYS A 210 -34.66 -15.87 -61.20
N ALA A 211 -34.47 -16.99 -61.88
CA ALA A 211 -34.57 -17.07 -63.34
C ALA A 211 -35.54 -18.19 -63.76
N LEU A 212 -36.85 -17.93 -63.64
CA LEU A 212 -37.90 -18.56 -64.47
C LEU A 212 -39.19 -17.73 -64.39
N LYS A 213 -39.74 -17.40 -65.56
CA LYS A 213 -40.97 -16.62 -65.81
C LYS A 213 -42.23 -17.53 -65.77
N PRO A 214 -43.46 -16.98 -65.76
CA PRO A 214 -44.55 -17.40 -64.88
C PRO A 214 -45.61 -18.32 -65.52
N LEU A 215 -46.37 -19.03 -64.67
CA LEU A 215 -47.71 -19.52 -64.98
C LEU A 215 -48.70 -19.09 -63.87
N PRO A 216 -49.90 -18.59 -64.22
CA PRO A 216 -50.89 -18.08 -63.27
C PRO A 216 -51.92 -19.14 -62.87
N LYS A 217 -52.47 -18.97 -61.65
CA LYS A 217 -53.61 -19.64 -60.99
C LYS A 217 -53.24 -20.70 -59.95
N LEU A 218 -53.23 -20.26 -58.69
CA LEU A 218 -53.73 -20.99 -57.52
C LEU A 218 -53.98 -19.96 -56.41
N TRP A 219 -55.05 -19.19 -56.57
CA TRP A 219 -55.42 -18.08 -55.68
C TRP A 219 -56.45 -18.47 -54.59
N ASN A 220 -56.70 -19.77 -54.34
CA ASN A 220 -57.75 -20.21 -53.39
C ASN A 220 -57.45 -21.52 -52.61
N LEU A 221 -56.18 -21.83 -52.38
CA LEU A 221 -55.71 -22.87 -51.45
C LEU A 221 -54.47 -22.24 -50.79
N PHE A 222 -54.55 -21.49 -49.70
CA PHE A 222 -54.82 -21.95 -48.34
C PHE A 222 -55.17 -20.72 -47.47
N LYS A 223 -56.46 -20.54 -47.16
CA LYS A 223 -56.87 -19.90 -45.90
C LYS A 223 -56.69 -20.96 -44.81
N SER A 224 -56.19 -20.56 -43.63
CA SER A 224 -55.94 -21.40 -42.44
C SER A 224 -54.69 -22.29 -42.49
N MET A 225 -53.52 -21.67 -42.38
CA MET A 225 -52.41 -22.22 -41.59
C MET A 225 -51.85 -21.08 -40.73
N GLU A 226 -52.32 -21.06 -39.50
CA GLU A 226 -51.50 -20.89 -38.30
C GLU A 226 -50.01 -21.13 -38.57
N GLN A 227 -49.26 -20.06 -38.90
CA GLN A 227 -47.79 -19.99 -38.96
C GLN A 227 -47.37 -18.63 -39.54
N ARG A 228 -47.35 -17.60 -38.68
CA ARG A 228 -46.32 -16.55 -38.77
C ARG A 228 -45.24 -16.79 -37.70
N THR A 229 -44.93 -18.05 -37.48
CA THR A 229 -43.62 -18.45 -36.99
C THR A 229 -42.73 -18.42 -38.21
N VAL A 230 -41.76 -17.50 -38.24
CA VAL A 230 -40.62 -17.66 -39.13
C VAL A 230 -40.07 -19.05 -38.83
N ASN A 231 -40.14 -19.98 -39.79
CA ASN A 231 -39.54 -21.30 -39.65
C ASN A 231 -38.01 -21.13 -39.57
N PHE A 232 -37.50 -20.80 -38.38
CA PHE A 232 -36.15 -21.12 -37.97
C PHE A 232 -36.18 -22.60 -37.57
N VAL A 233 -35.96 -23.47 -38.55
CA VAL A 233 -35.57 -24.85 -38.25
C VAL A 233 -34.16 -24.74 -37.68
N ALA A 234 -34.03 -24.77 -36.35
CA ALA A 234 -32.75 -25.03 -35.73
C ALA A 234 -32.24 -26.36 -36.31
N PRO A 235 -31.03 -26.43 -36.89
CA PRO A 235 -30.45 -27.72 -37.20
C PRO A 235 -30.40 -28.52 -35.89
N HIS A 236 -31.03 -29.71 -35.84
CA HIS A 236 -31.05 -30.59 -34.66
C HIS A 236 -29.66 -31.08 -34.21
N SER A 237 -28.57 -30.53 -34.75
CA SER A 237 -27.19 -30.93 -34.54
C SER A 237 -26.26 -29.72 -34.43
N THR A 238 -26.62 -28.71 -33.62
CA THR A 238 -25.66 -27.67 -33.20
C THR A 238 -25.06 -28.04 -31.83
N LEU A 239 -23.84 -27.58 -31.54
CA LEU A 239 -23.19 -27.79 -30.24
C LEU A 239 -24.09 -27.36 -29.07
N PHE A 240 -24.78 -26.22 -29.22
CA PHE A 240 -25.64 -25.67 -28.17
C PHE A 240 -26.88 -26.51 -27.92
N SER A 241 -27.39 -27.18 -28.95
CA SER A 241 -28.48 -28.15 -28.79
C SER A 241 -28.07 -29.36 -27.95
N ALA A 242 -26.78 -29.73 -27.92
CA ALA A 242 -26.28 -30.79 -27.05
C ALA A 242 -26.26 -30.38 -25.56
N PHE A 243 -26.27 -29.07 -25.28
CA PHE A 243 -26.49 -28.52 -23.94
C PHE A 243 -27.98 -28.19 -23.68
N ASP A 244 -28.88 -28.67 -24.53
CA ASP A 244 -30.31 -28.33 -24.52
C ASP A 244 -30.62 -26.82 -24.54
N LEU A 245 -29.79 -26.02 -25.21
CA LEU A 245 -30.01 -24.59 -25.36
C LEU A 245 -30.62 -24.28 -26.73
N ASN A 246 -31.60 -23.39 -26.74
CA ASN A 246 -32.20 -22.90 -27.98
C ASN A 246 -31.20 -22.00 -28.72
N TYR A 247 -30.89 -22.34 -29.98
CA TYR A 247 -29.87 -21.64 -30.77
C TYR A 247 -30.48 -20.85 -31.93
N TYR A 248 -30.03 -19.61 -32.11
CA TYR A 248 -30.45 -18.70 -33.16
C TYR A 248 -29.23 -18.10 -33.89
N GLY A 249 -29.28 -18.02 -35.22
CA GLY A 249 -28.23 -17.44 -36.06
C GLY A 249 -27.40 -18.47 -36.84
N PRO A 250 -26.22 -18.09 -37.38
CA PRO A 250 -25.60 -16.77 -37.31
C PRO A 250 -26.42 -15.63 -37.93
N VAL A 251 -26.34 -14.44 -37.34
CA VAL A 251 -26.89 -13.18 -37.87
C VAL A 251 -25.77 -12.15 -38.09
N ASP A 252 -25.94 -11.25 -39.06
CA ASP A 252 -25.00 -10.14 -39.29
C ASP A 252 -25.02 -9.16 -38.12
N GLY A 253 -23.90 -9.05 -37.42
CA GLY A 253 -23.72 -8.18 -36.27
C GLY A 253 -23.57 -6.70 -36.60
N HIS A 254 -23.53 -6.32 -37.88
CA HIS A 254 -23.44 -4.94 -38.35
C HIS A 254 -24.75 -4.42 -38.97
N ASP A 255 -25.80 -5.25 -39.02
CA ASP A 255 -27.15 -4.84 -39.40
C ASP A 255 -27.99 -4.55 -38.15
N ILE A 256 -27.90 -3.30 -37.65
CA ILE A 256 -28.60 -2.87 -36.43
C ILE A 256 -30.13 -3.08 -36.53
N GLU A 257 -30.74 -2.86 -37.70
CA GLU A 257 -32.19 -2.97 -37.87
C GLU A 257 -32.65 -4.42 -37.74
N ASN A 258 -31.90 -5.33 -38.37
CA ASN A 258 -32.13 -6.77 -38.23
C ASN A 258 -31.84 -7.25 -36.80
N LEU A 259 -30.74 -6.82 -36.18
CA LEU A 259 -30.43 -7.15 -34.79
C LEU A 259 -31.56 -6.76 -33.83
N ILE A 260 -32.12 -5.56 -33.96
CA ILE A 260 -33.26 -5.12 -33.14
C ILE A 260 -34.47 -6.03 -33.35
N THR A 261 -34.74 -6.43 -34.59
CA THR A 261 -35.84 -7.32 -34.93
C THR A 261 -35.65 -8.69 -34.27
N VAL A 262 -34.47 -9.29 -34.41
CA VAL A 262 -34.13 -10.59 -33.80
C VAL A 262 -34.17 -10.52 -32.28
N LEU A 263 -33.57 -9.51 -31.67
CA LEU A 263 -33.56 -9.35 -30.21
C LEU A 263 -34.96 -9.12 -29.63
N ARG A 264 -35.85 -8.40 -30.33
CA ARG A 264 -37.27 -8.27 -29.91
C ARG A 264 -38.01 -9.59 -29.97
N ASN A 265 -37.75 -10.41 -30.98
CA ASN A 265 -38.35 -11.74 -31.08
C ASN A 265 -37.86 -12.65 -29.95
N ILE A 266 -36.55 -12.65 -29.67
CA ILE A 266 -35.95 -13.39 -28.54
C ILE A 266 -36.54 -12.92 -27.21
N LYS A 267 -36.74 -11.61 -27.03
CA LYS A 267 -37.31 -11.04 -25.80
C LYS A 267 -38.72 -11.54 -25.48
N ALA A 268 -39.45 -12.04 -26.47
CA ALA A 268 -40.80 -12.59 -26.33
C ALA A 268 -40.82 -14.10 -25.99
N LEU A 269 -39.64 -14.73 -25.91
CA LEU A 269 -39.49 -16.16 -25.60
C LEU A 269 -39.02 -16.35 -24.15
N ASP A 270 -39.17 -17.57 -23.65
CA ASP A 270 -38.75 -17.97 -22.30
C ASP A 270 -37.61 -18.99 -22.34
N GLY A 271 -36.88 -19.06 -21.23
CA GLY A 271 -35.78 -19.97 -21.02
C GLY A 271 -34.42 -19.46 -21.53
N PRO A 272 -33.34 -20.22 -21.29
CA PRO A 272 -32.00 -19.91 -21.77
C PRO A 272 -31.86 -20.06 -23.29
N MET A 273 -31.21 -19.09 -23.92
CA MET A 273 -31.06 -19.04 -25.38
C MET A 273 -29.65 -18.62 -25.78
N VAL A 274 -29.21 -19.05 -26.95
CA VAL A 274 -27.96 -18.65 -27.60
C VAL A 274 -28.27 -17.91 -28.90
N LEU A 275 -27.77 -16.69 -29.04
CA LEU A 275 -27.76 -15.94 -30.29
C LEU A 275 -26.33 -15.83 -30.83
N HIS A 276 -26.09 -16.37 -32.01
CA HIS A 276 -24.81 -16.26 -32.71
C HIS A 276 -24.81 -15.04 -33.62
N VAL A 277 -23.93 -14.09 -33.33
CA VAL A 277 -23.76 -12.82 -34.04
C VAL A 277 -22.36 -12.78 -34.66
N VAL A 278 -22.28 -12.55 -35.97
CA VAL A 278 -21.01 -12.46 -36.69
C VAL A 278 -20.61 -10.99 -36.83
N THR A 279 -19.44 -10.61 -36.32
CA THR A 279 -18.90 -9.24 -36.42
C THR A 279 -17.53 -9.22 -37.08
N LYS A 280 -17.08 -8.03 -37.48
CA LYS A 280 -15.75 -7.75 -38.00
C LYS A 280 -14.96 -6.94 -36.97
N LYS A 281 -13.84 -7.50 -36.51
CA LYS A 281 -12.90 -6.78 -35.63
C LYS A 281 -12.34 -5.55 -36.36
N GLY A 282 -12.28 -4.41 -35.66
CA GLY A 282 -11.84 -3.13 -36.25
C GLY A 282 -12.88 -2.36 -37.07
N LYS A 283 -14.13 -2.84 -37.17
CA LYS A 283 -15.17 -2.28 -38.05
C LYS A 283 -15.27 -0.75 -38.01
N GLY A 284 -15.17 -0.14 -39.18
CA GLY A 284 -15.32 1.31 -39.41
C GLY A 284 -14.02 2.10 -39.31
N TYR A 285 -12.88 1.45 -39.07
CA TYR A 285 -11.56 2.05 -39.14
C TYR A 285 -10.62 1.15 -39.94
N ALA A 286 -10.38 1.49 -41.21
CA ALA A 286 -9.69 0.63 -42.18
C ALA A 286 -8.35 0.04 -41.66
N PRO A 287 -7.46 0.80 -41.00
CA PRO A 287 -6.21 0.23 -40.47
C PRO A 287 -6.43 -0.89 -39.44
N ALA A 288 -7.48 -0.78 -38.59
CA ALA A 288 -7.81 -1.82 -37.62
C ALA A 288 -8.56 -3.00 -38.24
N GLU A 289 -9.28 -2.80 -39.35
CA GLU A 289 -9.89 -3.90 -40.12
C GLU A 289 -8.84 -4.73 -40.86
N GLU A 290 -7.78 -4.08 -41.35
CA GLU A 290 -6.68 -4.72 -42.08
C GLU A 290 -5.71 -5.44 -41.13
N ASN A 291 -5.42 -4.86 -39.96
CA ASN A 291 -4.53 -5.46 -38.98
C ASN A 291 -5.14 -5.47 -37.56
N PRO A 292 -6.15 -6.33 -37.31
CA PRO A 292 -6.89 -6.33 -36.04
C PRO A 292 -6.05 -6.75 -34.82
N THR A 293 -4.96 -7.49 -35.03
CA THR A 293 -4.03 -7.89 -33.96
C THR A 293 -3.20 -6.69 -33.49
N LEU A 294 -2.62 -5.92 -34.42
CA LEU A 294 -1.88 -4.69 -34.10
C LEU A 294 -2.78 -3.66 -33.39
N TYR A 295 -4.04 -3.58 -33.78
CA TYR A 295 -5.02 -2.66 -33.21
C TYR A 295 -5.84 -3.23 -32.05
N HIS A 296 -5.52 -4.43 -31.54
CA HIS A 296 -6.23 -5.02 -30.42
C HIS A 296 -6.02 -4.20 -29.13
N GLY A 297 -4.77 -3.99 -28.74
CA GLY A 297 -4.37 -3.20 -27.58
C GLY A 297 -3.38 -2.12 -28.00
N VAL A 298 -3.82 -0.86 -28.07
CA VAL A 298 -3.05 0.23 -28.68
C VAL A 298 -2.52 1.20 -27.63
N GLY A 299 -1.31 1.72 -27.89
CA GLY A 299 -0.80 2.93 -27.24
C GLY A 299 -1.35 4.19 -27.92
N LYS A 300 -0.70 5.34 -27.68
CA LYS A 300 -1.01 6.57 -28.42
C LYS A 300 -0.60 6.44 -29.88
N PHE A 301 -1.45 6.87 -30.81
CA PHE A 301 -1.18 6.85 -32.25
C PHE A 301 -1.85 8.02 -32.97
N ASP A 302 -1.50 8.22 -34.23
CA ASP A 302 -2.12 9.24 -35.09
C ASP A 302 -3.31 8.59 -35.82
N PRO A 303 -4.56 9.05 -35.62
CA PRO A 303 -5.73 8.47 -36.29
C PRO A 303 -5.67 8.43 -37.81
N GLU A 304 -5.03 9.42 -38.45
CA GLU A 304 -4.96 9.52 -39.90
C GLU A 304 -3.86 8.63 -40.47
N LYS A 305 -2.72 8.52 -39.78
CA LYS A 305 -1.58 7.70 -40.22
C LYS A 305 -1.62 6.25 -39.74
N GLY A 306 -2.37 5.99 -38.67
CA GLY A 306 -2.37 4.71 -37.98
C GLY A 306 -1.17 4.49 -37.05
N ILE A 307 -0.96 3.24 -36.64
CA ILE A 307 0.16 2.83 -35.80
C ILE A 307 1.38 2.62 -36.70
N VAL A 308 2.40 3.45 -36.49
CA VAL A 308 3.70 3.26 -37.12
C VAL A 308 4.53 2.35 -36.23
N GLU A 309 4.81 1.13 -36.71
CA GLU A 309 5.68 0.19 -36.00
C GLU A 309 7.07 0.81 -35.80
N LYS A 310 7.53 0.85 -34.55
CA LYS A 310 8.89 1.27 -34.23
C LYS A 310 9.82 0.08 -34.37
N LYS A 311 11.03 0.32 -34.87
CA LYS A 311 12.08 -0.71 -34.87
C LYS A 311 12.36 -1.16 -33.43
N PRO A 312 12.58 -2.46 -33.20
CA PRO A 312 12.99 -2.96 -31.88
C PRO A 312 14.22 -2.22 -31.38
N ASP A 313 14.18 -1.82 -30.10
CA ASP A 313 15.31 -1.20 -29.42
C ASP A 313 16.21 -2.31 -28.88
N ALA A 314 17.17 -2.74 -29.70
CA ALA A 314 18.07 -3.83 -29.36
C ALA A 314 18.89 -3.58 -28.08
N ALA A 315 19.10 -2.31 -27.71
CA ALA A 315 19.82 -1.94 -26.49
C ALA A 315 18.96 -2.07 -25.22
N HIS A 316 17.64 -1.94 -25.34
CA HIS A 316 16.71 -2.06 -24.21
C HIS A 316 15.52 -2.94 -24.61
N PRO A 317 15.73 -4.26 -24.73
CA PRO A 317 14.67 -5.17 -25.07
C PRO A 317 13.68 -5.31 -23.90
N THR A 318 12.45 -5.63 -24.24
CA THR A 318 11.45 -6.09 -23.26
C THR A 318 11.81 -7.49 -22.75
N TYR A 319 11.38 -7.84 -21.53
CA TYR A 319 11.55 -9.20 -21.01
C TYR A 319 10.89 -10.26 -21.91
N THR A 320 9.78 -9.93 -22.57
CA THR A 320 9.14 -10.78 -23.58
C THR A 320 10.05 -11.03 -24.80
N GLU A 321 10.79 -10.03 -25.27
CA GLU A 321 11.77 -10.19 -26.35
C GLU A 321 13.01 -10.98 -25.90
N VAL A 322 13.38 -10.91 -24.62
CA VAL A 322 14.43 -11.77 -24.03
C VAL A 322 13.96 -13.23 -24.04
N PHE A 323 12.77 -13.51 -23.52
CA PHE A 323 12.16 -14.84 -23.54
C PHE A 323 12.02 -15.37 -24.98
N SER A 324 11.51 -14.56 -25.91
CA SER A 324 11.30 -14.93 -27.31
C SER A 324 12.60 -15.40 -28.01
N ARG A 325 13.70 -14.68 -27.78
CA ARG A 325 15.02 -15.09 -28.27
C ARG A 325 15.51 -16.35 -27.58
N TRP A 326 15.45 -16.38 -26.25
CA TRP A 326 15.89 -17.52 -25.44
C TRP A 326 15.16 -18.82 -25.82
N VAL A 327 13.83 -18.81 -25.96
CA VAL A 327 13.06 -20.04 -26.22
C VAL A 327 13.40 -20.62 -27.60
N CYS A 328 13.71 -19.77 -28.58
CA CYS A 328 14.17 -20.21 -29.89
C CYS A 328 15.60 -20.76 -29.84
N ASP A 329 16.51 -20.11 -29.10
CA ASP A 329 17.89 -20.57 -28.93
C ASP A 329 17.93 -21.91 -28.19
N MET A 330 17.13 -22.05 -27.13
CA MET A 330 17.04 -23.27 -26.34
C MET A 330 16.45 -24.42 -27.14
N ALA A 331 15.41 -24.17 -27.95
CA ALA A 331 14.84 -25.21 -28.81
C ALA A 331 15.75 -25.61 -29.98
N ALA A 332 16.66 -24.74 -30.40
CA ALA A 332 17.73 -25.13 -31.32
C ALA A 332 18.79 -26.02 -30.64
N ALA A 333 18.98 -25.86 -29.33
CA ALA A 333 19.95 -26.62 -28.54
C ALA A 333 19.40 -27.94 -27.94
N ASP A 334 18.10 -28.01 -27.65
CA ASP A 334 17.45 -29.17 -27.05
C ASP A 334 16.12 -29.48 -27.76
N GLU A 335 16.06 -30.63 -28.43
CA GLU A 335 14.90 -31.04 -29.22
C GLU A 335 13.67 -31.39 -28.38
N ARG A 336 13.83 -31.57 -27.06
CA ARG A 336 12.74 -31.89 -26.14
C ARG A 336 11.92 -30.67 -25.75
N LEU A 337 12.37 -29.45 -26.04
CA LEU A 337 11.62 -28.24 -25.70
C LEU A 337 10.30 -28.19 -26.48
N TYR A 338 9.19 -28.06 -25.75
CA TYR A 338 7.86 -27.87 -26.32
C TYR A 338 7.19 -26.62 -25.73
N ALA A 339 6.86 -25.62 -26.55
CA ALA A 339 6.28 -24.36 -26.08
C ALA A 339 4.74 -24.41 -26.13
N ILE A 340 4.11 -24.02 -25.03
CA ILE A 340 2.64 -24.00 -24.87
C ILE A 340 2.21 -22.59 -24.49
N THR A 341 1.12 -22.11 -25.07
CA THR A 341 0.50 -20.85 -24.66
C THR A 341 -1.04 -20.94 -24.69
N PRO A 342 -1.74 -20.35 -23.71
CA PRO A 342 -3.20 -20.25 -23.75
C PRO A 342 -3.63 -18.97 -24.48
N ALA A 343 -3.71 -18.99 -25.82
CA ALA A 343 -4.14 -17.87 -26.68
C ALA A 343 -3.32 -16.57 -26.59
N MET A 344 -2.09 -16.63 -26.06
CA MET A 344 -1.22 -15.46 -25.86
C MET A 344 0.03 -15.47 -26.74
N ARG A 345 -0.07 -15.96 -27.99
CA ARG A 345 1.08 -16.10 -28.90
C ARG A 345 1.90 -14.82 -29.04
N GLU A 346 1.28 -13.70 -29.41
CA GLU A 346 1.96 -12.41 -29.57
C GLU A 346 2.36 -11.83 -28.21
N GLY A 347 1.48 -11.94 -27.21
CA GLY A 347 1.69 -11.39 -25.88
C GLY A 347 2.91 -11.96 -25.16
N SER A 348 3.12 -13.27 -25.32
CA SER A 348 4.21 -14.05 -24.75
C SER A 348 5.41 -14.19 -25.69
N GLY A 349 5.42 -13.54 -26.86
CA GLY A 349 6.57 -13.52 -27.76
C GLY A 349 6.88 -14.83 -28.48
N LEU A 350 5.88 -15.67 -28.77
CA LEU A 350 6.06 -16.99 -29.39
C LEU A 350 5.89 -17.01 -30.91
N VAL A 351 5.67 -15.85 -31.55
CA VAL A 351 5.46 -15.74 -33.00
C VAL A 351 6.61 -16.35 -33.81
N GLU A 352 7.85 -16.04 -33.44
CA GLU A 352 9.03 -16.57 -34.14
C GLU A 352 9.27 -18.05 -33.83
N PHE A 353 8.94 -18.47 -32.61
CA PHE A 353 9.06 -19.86 -32.20
C PHE A 353 8.12 -20.76 -33.01
N GLU A 354 6.84 -20.39 -33.15
CA GLU A 354 5.87 -21.14 -33.97
C GLU A 354 6.36 -21.29 -35.41
N LYS A 355 6.92 -20.23 -36.01
CA LYS A 355 7.43 -20.28 -37.40
C LYS A 355 8.61 -21.23 -37.55
N ARG A 356 9.54 -21.23 -36.59
CA ARG A 356 10.78 -22.02 -36.65
C ARG A 356 10.59 -23.47 -36.19
N PHE A 357 9.68 -23.69 -35.25
CA PHE A 357 9.47 -24.98 -34.59
C PHE A 357 7.98 -25.34 -34.47
N PRO A 358 7.22 -25.39 -35.59
CA PRO A 358 5.76 -25.55 -35.58
C PRO A 358 5.31 -26.86 -34.91
N ASP A 359 6.08 -27.95 -35.07
CA ASP A 359 5.75 -29.26 -34.48
C ASP A 359 5.95 -29.30 -32.95
N ARG A 360 6.65 -28.30 -32.39
CA ARG A 360 6.96 -28.19 -30.96
C ARG A 360 6.25 -27.02 -30.28
N TYR A 361 5.20 -26.51 -30.92
CA TYR A 361 4.38 -25.40 -30.45
C TYR A 361 2.92 -25.83 -30.31
N ARG A 362 2.24 -25.34 -29.27
CA ARG A 362 0.78 -25.46 -29.14
C ARG A 362 0.15 -24.22 -28.54
N ASP A 363 -0.82 -23.68 -29.26
CA ASP A 363 -1.86 -22.81 -28.69
C ASP A 363 -3.05 -23.67 -28.25
N VAL A 364 -3.44 -23.57 -26.97
CA VAL A 364 -4.56 -24.34 -26.40
C VAL A 364 -5.85 -23.53 -26.27
N ALA A 365 -5.95 -22.39 -26.97
CA ALA A 365 -7.00 -21.39 -26.79
C ALA A 365 -7.00 -20.82 -25.36
N ILE A 366 -8.10 -20.20 -24.92
CA ILE A 366 -8.16 -19.55 -23.58
C ILE A 366 -8.48 -20.60 -22.50
N ALA A 367 -7.56 -21.56 -22.33
CA ALA A 367 -7.72 -22.71 -21.44
C ALA A 367 -6.45 -22.97 -20.62
N GLU A 368 -6.15 -22.07 -19.70
CA GLU A 368 -4.95 -22.11 -18.84
C GLU A 368 -4.84 -23.44 -18.05
N GLN A 369 -5.96 -23.94 -17.52
CA GLN A 369 -6.01 -25.23 -16.82
C GLN A 369 -5.52 -26.36 -17.74
N HIS A 370 -6.07 -26.44 -18.96
CA HIS A 370 -5.66 -27.44 -19.94
C HIS A 370 -4.20 -27.27 -20.37
N ALA A 371 -3.71 -26.03 -20.53
CA ALA A 371 -2.32 -25.76 -20.88
C ALA A 371 -1.35 -26.45 -19.92
N VAL A 372 -1.62 -26.36 -18.62
CA VAL A 372 -0.76 -26.91 -17.56
C VAL A 372 -0.86 -28.43 -17.49
N THR A 373 -2.06 -29.02 -17.49
CA THR A 373 -2.20 -30.48 -17.48
C THR A 373 -1.70 -31.12 -18.78
N PHE A 374 -1.84 -30.45 -19.93
CA PHE A 374 -1.26 -30.88 -21.20
C PHE A 374 0.27 -30.90 -21.12
N ALA A 375 0.88 -29.86 -20.54
CA ALA A 375 2.32 -29.84 -20.24
C ALA A 375 2.72 -31.01 -19.32
N ALA A 376 1.98 -31.25 -18.24
CA ALA A 376 2.21 -32.38 -17.35
C ALA A 376 2.24 -33.71 -18.13
N GLY A 377 1.24 -33.95 -19.00
CA GLY A 377 1.18 -35.13 -19.86
C GLY A 377 2.41 -35.27 -20.77
N LEU A 378 2.84 -34.20 -21.43
CA LEU A 378 4.08 -34.20 -22.22
C LEU A 378 5.32 -34.55 -21.38
N ALA A 379 5.40 -33.97 -20.18
CA ALA A 379 6.52 -34.20 -19.25
C ALA A 379 6.64 -35.66 -18.81
N THR A 380 5.52 -36.36 -18.60
CA THR A 380 5.54 -37.81 -18.29
C THR A 380 6.15 -38.66 -19.41
N SER A 381 6.20 -38.14 -20.63
CA SER A 381 6.69 -38.84 -21.82
C SER A 381 8.06 -38.32 -22.32
N GLY A 382 8.83 -37.65 -21.45
CA GLY A 382 10.22 -37.25 -21.73
C GLY A 382 10.39 -35.96 -22.53
N ILE A 383 9.31 -35.25 -22.83
CA ILE A 383 9.34 -33.89 -23.40
C ILE A 383 9.54 -32.88 -22.25
N LYS A 384 10.23 -31.76 -22.51
CA LYS A 384 10.43 -30.68 -21.53
C LYS A 384 9.57 -29.46 -21.91
N PRO A 385 8.34 -29.35 -21.36
CA PRO A 385 7.42 -28.30 -21.75
C PRO A 385 7.75 -26.95 -21.09
N VAL A 386 7.57 -25.88 -21.86
CA VAL A 386 7.60 -24.49 -21.39
C VAL A 386 6.19 -23.90 -21.56
N VAL A 387 5.52 -23.63 -20.43
CA VAL A 387 4.22 -22.97 -20.40
C VAL A 387 4.43 -21.46 -20.30
N ALA A 388 4.21 -20.74 -21.40
CA ALA A 388 4.31 -19.29 -21.47
C ALA A 388 2.95 -18.65 -21.16
N ILE A 389 2.84 -18.08 -19.96
CA ILE A 389 1.57 -17.65 -19.37
C ILE A 389 1.77 -16.36 -18.57
N TYR A 390 0.75 -15.52 -18.47
CA TYR A 390 0.84 -14.33 -17.60
C TYR A 390 0.59 -14.71 -16.14
N SER A 391 1.22 -13.99 -15.20
CA SER A 391 1.01 -14.19 -13.76
C SER A 391 -0.47 -14.16 -13.37
N SER A 392 -1.22 -13.18 -13.88
CA SER A 392 -2.66 -13.04 -13.59
C SER A 392 -3.49 -14.21 -14.14
N PHE A 393 -3.12 -14.77 -15.30
CA PHE A 393 -3.86 -15.89 -15.92
C PHE A 393 -3.47 -17.25 -15.33
N ALA A 394 -2.23 -17.40 -14.86
CA ALA A 394 -1.79 -18.59 -14.15
C ALA A 394 -2.58 -18.87 -12.87
N GLN A 395 -3.25 -17.85 -12.29
CA GLN A 395 -4.20 -18.01 -11.19
C GLN A 395 -5.31 -19.01 -11.52
N ARG A 396 -5.77 -19.05 -12.78
CA ARG A 396 -6.81 -19.99 -13.23
C ARG A 396 -6.32 -21.44 -13.23
N ALA A 397 -5.01 -21.66 -13.36
CA ALA A 397 -4.40 -22.98 -13.40
C ALA A 397 -3.72 -23.39 -12.08
N TYR A 398 -4.02 -22.71 -10.96
CA TYR A 398 -3.37 -22.96 -9.67
C TYR A 398 -3.41 -24.43 -9.26
N ASP A 399 -4.59 -25.06 -9.36
CA ASP A 399 -4.77 -26.47 -9.01
C ASP A 399 -3.97 -27.39 -9.93
N GLN A 400 -3.92 -27.12 -11.23
CA GLN A 400 -3.15 -27.95 -12.18
C GLN A 400 -1.64 -27.81 -11.95
N ILE A 401 -1.16 -26.62 -11.56
CA ILE A 401 0.24 -26.42 -11.16
C ILE A 401 0.56 -27.23 -9.90
N LEU A 402 -0.34 -27.20 -8.91
CA LEU A 402 -0.16 -27.91 -7.64
C LEU A 402 -0.28 -29.42 -7.82
N HIS A 403 -1.45 -29.88 -8.26
CA HIS A 403 -1.85 -31.28 -8.30
C HIS A 403 -1.18 -32.02 -9.47
N ASP A 404 -1.36 -31.53 -10.69
CA ASP A 404 -0.95 -32.29 -11.88
C ASP A 404 0.56 -32.20 -12.13
N VAL A 405 1.21 -31.11 -11.72
CA VAL A 405 2.64 -30.89 -11.95
C VAL A 405 3.46 -31.15 -10.67
N ALA A 406 3.18 -30.43 -9.59
CA ALA A 406 4.10 -30.40 -8.45
C ALA A 406 4.09 -31.66 -7.58
N ILE A 407 2.92 -32.29 -7.34
CA ILE A 407 2.84 -33.59 -6.64
C ILE A 407 3.66 -34.66 -7.36
N GLN A 408 3.59 -34.66 -8.69
CA GLN A 408 4.33 -35.60 -9.55
C GLN A 408 5.78 -35.17 -9.80
N ASN A 409 6.19 -34.01 -9.28
CA ASN A 409 7.51 -33.40 -9.45
C ASN A 409 7.96 -33.31 -10.92
N LEU A 410 7.03 -33.01 -11.83
CA LEU A 410 7.29 -33.04 -13.27
C LEU A 410 8.12 -31.83 -13.72
N PRO A 411 9.02 -32.00 -14.71
CA PRO A 411 9.89 -30.94 -15.23
C PRO A 411 9.15 -29.97 -16.15
N VAL A 412 8.09 -29.35 -15.65
CA VAL A 412 7.35 -28.28 -16.34
C VAL A 412 7.95 -26.94 -15.95
N MET A 413 8.37 -26.18 -16.95
CA MET A 413 8.84 -24.81 -16.76
C MET A 413 7.69 -23.82 -17.03
N PHE A 414 7.44 -22.93 -16.07
CA PHE A 414 6.51 -21.82 -16.22
C PHE A 414 7.29 -20.54 -16.52
N ALA A 415 7.13 -20.02 -17.73
CA ALA A 415 7.63 -18.71 -18.13
C ALA A 415 6.52 -17.69 -17.86
N ILE A 416 6.58 -17.05 -16.68
CA ILE A 416 5.51 -16.21 -16.15
C ILE A 416 5.78 -14.76 -16.53
N ASP A 417 5.16 -14.33 -17.63
CA ASP A 417 5.22 -12.94 -18.07
C ASP A 417 4.24 -12.06 -17.27
N ARG A 418 4.36 -10.73 -17.37
CA ARG A 418 3.50 -9.75 -16.66
C ARG A 418 3.49 -10.02 -15.14
N GLY A 419 4.60 -10.48 -14.57
CA GLY A 419 4.80 -10.54 -13.12
C GLY A 419 4.86 -9.13 -12.52
N GLY A 420 4.12 -8.92 -11.43
CA GLY A 420 4.01 -7.63 -10.74
C GLY A 420 3.00 -6.68 -11.38
N LEU A 421 3.28 -5.39 -11.32
CA LEU A 421 2.38 -4.35 -11.82
C LEU A 421 2.37 -4.28 -13.35
N VAL A 422 1.18 -4.33 -13.95
CA VAL A 422 0.99 -4.27 -15.41
C VAL A 422 0.54 -2.89 -15.92
N GLY A 423 0.11 -2.02 -15.00
CA GLY A 423 -0.26 -0.63 -15.27
C GLY A 423 -1.71 -0.46 -15.74
N ALA A 424 -1.89 0.01 -16.97
CA ALA A 424 -3.15 0.53 -17.50
C ALA A 424 -4.31 -0.48 -17.61
N ASP A 425 -4.08 -1.77 -17.39
CA ASP A 425 -5.11 -2.81 -17.37
C ASP A 425 -5.81 -2.93 -16.00
N GLY A 426 -5.21 -2.36 -14.95
CA GLY A 426 -5.82 -2.25 -13.63
C GLY A 426 -5.96 -3.57 -12.87
N GLU A 427 -6.85 -3.57 -11.88
CA GLU A 427 -6.94 -4.56 -10.80
C GLU A 427 -6.97 -6.01 -11.30
N THR A 428 -7.66 -6.23 -12.41
CA THR A 428 -7.96 -7.54 -12.94
C THR A 428 -6.79 -8.21 -13.63
N HIS A 429 -5.75 -7.46 -13.98
CA HIS A 429 -4.59 -7.97 -14.71
C HIS A 429 -3.28 -7.85 -13.93
N GLN A 430 -3.28 -7.27 -12.73
CA GLN A 430 -2.08 -7.19 -11.90
C GLN A 430 -1.57 -8.61 -11.61
N GLY A 431 -0.31 -8.87 -11.96
CA GLY A 431 0.38 -10.13 -11.72
C GLY A 431 1.08 -10.16 -10.36
N VAL A 432 0.43 -9.66 -9.31
CA VAL A 432 1.11 -9.41 -8.01
C VAL A 432 1.04 -10.59 -7.05
N PHE A 433 0.35 -11.68 -7.40
CA PHE A 433 0.05 -12.78 -6.47
C PHE A 433 0.86 -14.07 -6.71
N ASP A 434 1.56 -14.21 -7.83
CA ASP A 434 2.24 -15.46 -8.20
C ASP A 434 3.30 -15.90 -7.21
N ILE A 435 4.06 -14.97 -6.62
CA ILE A 435 5.00 -15.29 -5.54
C ILE A 435 4.25 -15.96 -4.38
N ALA A 436 3.16 -15.36 -3.90
CA ALA A 436 2.44 -15.85 -2.73
C ALA A 436 1.82 -17.23 -2.98
N TYR A 437 1.09 -17.42 -4.09
CA TYR A 437 0.43 -18.70 -4.33
C TYR A 437 1.41 -19.81 -4.72
N LEU A 438 2.44 -19.54 -5.54
CA LEU A 438 3.40 -20.57 -5.96
C LEU A 438 4.33 -20.99 -4.82
N ARG A 439 4.71 -20.08 -3.92
CA ARG A 439 5.68 -20.38 -2.84
C ARG A 439 5.18 -21.46 -1.89
N SER A 440 3.86 -21.55 -1.70
CA SER A 440 3.21 -22.59 -0.89
C SER A 440 3.32 -24.00 -1.48
N ILE A 441 3.57 -24.13 -2.79
CA ILE A 441 3.56 -25.42 -3.51
C ILE A 441 4.90 -26.16 -3.29
N PRO A 442 4.92 -27.38 -2.74
CA PRO A 442 6.14 -28.20 -2.62
C PRO A 442 6.83 -28.43 -3.96
N ASN A 443 8.14 -28.73 -3.95
CA ASN A 443 8.99 -28.98 -5.13
C ASN A 443 9.18 -27.81 -6.12
N MET A 444 8.34 -26.78 -6.07
CA MET A 444 8.43 -25.62 -6.94
C MET A 444 9.68 -24.77 -6.66
N THR A 445 10.46 -24.48 -7.70
CA THR A 445 11.52 -23.46 -7.66
C THR A 445 11.01 -22.17 -8.30
N ILE A 446 11.24 -21.01 -7.65
CA ILE A 446 10.71 -19.72 -8.09
C ILE A 446 11.88 -18.72 -8.23
N MET A 447 12.05 -18.22 -9.44
CA MET A 447 13.10 -17.31 -9.86
C MET A 447 12.52 -15.94 -10.27
N ALA A 448 13.18 -14.87 -9.84
CA ALA A 448 12.82 -13.48 -10.12
C ALA A 448 14.06 -12.73 -10.64
N PRO A 449 14.26 -12.65 -11.97
CA PRO A 449 15.43 -12.04 -12.57
C PRO A 449 15.47 -10.52 -12.38
N SER A 450 16.64 -10.00 -12.03
CA SER A 450 16.87 -8.57 -11.79
C SER A 450 16.98 -7.72 -13.05
N ASP A 451 17.35 -8.36 -14.16
CA ASP A 451 17.68 -7.74 -15.45
C ASP A 451 17.55 -8.76 -16.59
N GLU A 452 17.79 -8.29 -17.81
CA GLU A 452 17.66 -9.08 -19.03
C GLU A 452 18.60 -10.29 -19.09
N ASN A 453 19.83 -10.17 -18.58
CA ASN A 453 20.79 -11.27 -18.62
C ASN A 453 20.47 -12.32 -17.56
N GLU A 454 20.11 -11.90 -16.35
CA GLU A 454 19.60 -12.82 -15.34
C GLU A 454 18.33 -13.52 -15.80
N CYS A 455 17.44 -12.85 -16.54
CA CYS A 455 16.26 -13.49 -17.12
C CYS A 455 16.67 -14.66 -18.04
N ARG A 456 17.59 -14.42 -18.98
CA ARG A 456 18.10 -15.48 -19.86
C ARG A 456 18.73 -16.64 -19.10
N LYS A 457 19.53 -16.35 -18.07
CA LYS A 457 20.20 -17.37 -17.24
C LYS A 457 19.22 -18.16 -16.38
N MET A 458 18.22 -17.51 -15.80
CA MET A 458 17.19 -18.16 -14.98
C MET A 458 16.24 -19.00 -15.84
N LEU A 459 15.85 -18.52 -17.03
CA LEU A 459 15.09 -19.32 -17.99
C LEU A 459 15.87 -20.60 -18.36
N THR A 460 17.17 -20.46 -18.62
CA THR A 460 18.04 -21.60 -18.90
C THR A 460 18.18 -22.56 -17.73
N THR A 461 18.32 -22.03 -16.51
CA THR A 461 18.39 -22.81 -15.28
C THR A 461 17.11 -23.60 -15.07
N ALA A 462 15.95 -22.94 -15.13
CA ALA A 462 14.64 -23.56 -14.98
C ALA A 462 14.40 -24.68 -16.00
N PHE A 463 14.71 -24.45 -17.28
CA PHE A 463 14.54 -25.47 -18.31
C PHE A 463 15.42 -26.70 -18.10
N LYS A 464 16.64 -26.52 -17.56
CA LYS A 464 17.56 -27.63 -17.30
C LYS A 464 17.19 -28.45 -16.06
N MET A 465 16.35 -27.93 -15.17
CA MET A 465 15.90 -28.66 -13.99
C MET A 465 14.97 -29.81 -14.36
N ASP A 466 15.02 -30.88 -13.57
CA ASP A 466 14.13 -32.04 -13.71
C ASP A 466 12.95 -32.01 -12.71
N THR A 467 12.66 -30.81 -12.19
CA THR A 467 11.60 -30.50 -11.22
C THR A 467 10.84 -29.26 -11.71
N PRO A 468 9.63 -28.96 -11.20
CA PRO A 468 8.89 -27.80 -11.68
C PRO A 468 9.56 -26.49 -11.26
N ALA A 469 9.60 -25.55 -12.19
CA ALA A 469 10.26 -24.27 -12.01
C ALA A 469 9.48 -23.13 -12.65
N ALA A 470 9.40 -22.00 -11.96
CA ALA A 470 8.78 -20.77 -12.42
C ALA A 470 9.81 -19.65 -12.53
N VAL A 471 9.83 -18.96 -13.67
CA VAL A 471 10.60 -17.73 -13.87
C VAL A 471 9.62 -16.61 -14.13
N ARG A 472 9.46 -15.70 -13.16
CA ARG A 472 8.55 -14.55 -13.28
C ARG A 472 9.29 -13.32 -13.80
N TYR A 473 8.75 -12.61 -14.77
CA TYR A 473 9.35 -11.37 -15.27
C TYR A 473 8.28 -10.32 -15.60
N PRO A 474 8.60 -9.03 -15.44
CA PRO A 474 7.61 -7.97 -15.51
C PRO A 474 7.27 -7.60 -16.96
N ARG A 475 6.15 -6.89 -17.10
CA ARG A 475 5.82 -6.20 -18.36
C ARG A 475 6.83 -5.08 -18.60
N GLY A 476 7.40 -5.03 -19.81
CA GLY A 476 8.20 -3.90 -20.27
C GLY A 476 9.69 -4.20 -20.35
N LYS A 477 10.50 -3.13 -20.33
CA LYS A 477 11.96 -3.17 -20.48
C LYS A 477 12.64 -3.32 -19.12
N GLY A 478 13.81 -3.95 -19.10
CA GLY A 478 14.70 -3.94 -17.95
C GLY A 478 15.69 -2.76 -18.00
N PRO A 479 16.77 -2.83 -17.21
CA PRO A 479 17.80 -1.79 -17.15
C PRO A 479 18.75 -1.73 -18.38
N GLY A 480 18.54 -2.55 -19.40
CA GLY A 480 19.36 -2.56 -20.63
C GLY A 480 20.68 -3.32 -20.50
N ILE A 481 20.72 -4.35 -19.65
CA ILE A 481 21.93 -5.17 -19.48
C ILE A 481 22.09 -6.10 -20.69
N ALA A 482 23.31 -6.14 -21.24
CA ALA A 482 23.64 -7.01 -22.37
C ALA A 482 23.46 -8.49 -21.98
N GLN A 483 22.85 -9.27 -22.88
CA GLN A 483 22.61 -10.69 -22.70
C GLN A 483 23.80 -11.49 -23.22
N ASP A 484 24.25 -12.47 -22.44
CA ASP A 484 25.25 -13.43 -22.90
C ASP A 484 24.66 -14.28 -24.03
N ALA A 485 25.45 -14.56 -25.07
CA ALA A 485 24.97 -15.35 -26.21
C ALA A 485 24.75 -16.82 -25.86
N ASP A 486 25.46 -17.32 -24.84
CA ASP A 486 25.41 -18.71 -24.42
C ASP A 486 24.18 -19.02 -23.53
N LEU A 487 24.01 -20.32 -23.25
CA LEU A 487 22.93 -20.86 -22.42
C LEU A 487 23.50 -21.31 -21.07
N GLN A 488 24.11 -20.36 -20.36
CA GLN A 488 24.63 -20.57 -19.01
C GLN A 488 23.50 -20.58 -17.97
N SER A 489 23.73 -21.37 -16.92
CA SER A 489 22.85 -21.47 -15.76
C SER A 489 23.44 -20.70 -14.58
N VAL A 490 22.59 -20.37 -13.60
CA VAL A 490 22.99 -19.88 -12.28
C VAL A 490 22.85 -20.99 -11.25
N GLU A 491 23.59 -20.89 -10.14
CA GLU A 491 23.44 -21.80 -9.00
C GLU A 491 22.08 -21.58 -8.32
N ILE A 492 21.34 -22.67 -8.12
CA ILE A 492 19.99 -22.63 -7.54
C ILE A 492 20.06 -22.18 -6.08
N GLY A 493 19.23 -21.22 -5.70
CA GLY A 493 19.10 -20.77 -4.30
C GLY A 493 20.27 -19.90 -3.82
N LYS A 494 21.07 -19.32 -4.73
CA LYS A 494 22.15 -18.39 -4.38
C LYS A 494 21.85 -16.96 -4.79
N ALA A 495 22.01 -16.03 -3.87
CA ALA A 495 21.89 -14.59 -4.09
C ALA A 495 23.19 -13.99 -4.69
N ARG A 496 23.17 -12.69 -5.03
CA ARG A 496 24.36 -11.89 -5.38
C ARG A 496 24.45 -10.65 -4.51
N LEU A 497 25.61 -10.45 -3.88
CA LEU A 497 25.93 -9.19 -3.22
C LEU A 497 26.32 -8.16 -4.30
N LEU A 498 25.55 -7.09 -4.45
CA LEU A 498 25.80 -6.04 -5.44
C LEU A 498 26.51 -4.83 -4.85
N ARG A 499 26.25 -4.53 -3.57
CA ARG A 499 26.84 -3.41 -2.84
C ARG A 499 26.92 -3.77 -1.36
N GLU A 500 27.98 -3.33 -0.68
CA GLU A 500 28.15 -3.50 0.77
C GLU A 500 28.24 -2.13 1.46
N SER A 501 27.48 -1.96 2.54
CA SER A 501 27.47 -0.74 3.37
C SER A 501 28.85 -0.48 4.00
N GLN A 502 29.27 0.79 4.03
CA GLN A 502 30.49 1.22 4.72
C GLN A 502 30.19 1.79 6.13
N LYS A 503 28.91 1.93 6.50
CA LYS A 503 28.49 2.38 7.83
C LYS A 503 28.94 1.41 8.92
N LYS A 504 29.23 1.96 10.10
CA LYS A 504 29.53 1.18 11.32
C LYS A 504 28.31 0.96 12.22
N GLN A 505 27.29 1.82 12.09
CA GLN A 505 26.06 1.82 12.87
C GLN A 505 24.90 2.20 11.94
N GLY A 506 23.70 1.68 12.21
CA GLY A 506 22.54 1.89 11.35
C GLY A 506 22.72 1.26 9.96
N ARG A 507 23.38 0.09 9.90
CA ARG A 507 23.61 -0.67 8.68
C ARG A 507 22.30 -1.30 8.23
N VAL A 508 21.96 -1.09 6.96
CA VAL A 508 20.76 -1.66 6.33
C VAL A 508 21.19 -2.62 5.23
N ALA A 509 20.57 -3.79 5.15
CA ALA A 509 20.65 -4.66 3.97
C ALA A 509 19.29 -4.72 3.27
N ILE A 510 19.28 -4.30 2.01
CA ILE A 510 18.13 -4.39 1.11
C ILE A 510 18.22 -5.74 0.37
N LEU A 511 17.30 -6.63 0.68
CA LEU A 511 17.12 -7.93 0.04
C LEU A 511 16.04 -7.79 -1.04
N ALA A 512 16.48 -7.51 -2.27
CA ALA A 512 15.59 -7.19 -3.38
C ALA A 512 15.33 -8.40 -4.28
N PHE A 513 14.10 -8.51 -4.78
CA PHE A 513 13.66 -9.57 -5.69
C PHE A 513 13.23 -8.98 -7.04
N GLY A 514 13.70 -9.58 -8.14
CA GLY A 514 13.30 -9.21 -9.49
C GLY A 514 13.60 -7.75 -9.84
N LEU A 515 12.63 -7.07 -10.48
CA LEU A 515 12.78 -5.69 -10.95
C LEU A 515 13.19 -4.71 -9.85
N MET A 516 12.84 -4.99 -8.58
CA MET A 516 13.17 -4.13 -7.45
C MET A 516 14.67 -3.96 -7.25
N VAL A 517 15.50 -4.92 -7.69
CA VAL A 517 16.96 -4.82 -7.60
C VAL A 517 17.49 -3.57 -8.31
N SER A 518 17.04 -3.32 -9.54
CA SER A 518 17.48 -2.15 -10.31
C SER A 518 16.91 -0.85 -9.73
N ARG A 519 15.66 -0.87 -9.26
CA ARG A 519 15.00 0.30 -8.63
C ARG A 519 15.65 0.71 -7.31
N MET A 520 16.25 -0.23 -6.58
CA MET A 520 16.86 0.03 -5.27
C MET A 520 18.31 0.49 -5.32
N LYS A 521 18.94 0.57 -6.49
CA LYS A 521 20.33 1.06 -6.61
C LYS A 521 20.50 2.46 -6.02
N ASP A 522 19.62 3.39 -6.40
CA ASP A 522 19.68 4.77 -5.92
C ASP A 522 19.41 4.87 -4.41
N VAL A 523 18.49 4.05 -3.88
CA VAL A 523 18.20 4.01 -2.44
C VAL A 523 19.41 3.47 -1.68
N ALA A 524 20.01 2.39 -2.17
CA ALA A 524 21.19 1.78 -1.56
C ALA A 524 22.39 2.74 -1.57
N GLU A 525 22.55 3.54 -2.61
CA GLU A 525 23.57 4.59 -2.65
C GLU A 525 23.27 5.72 -1.64
N LYS A 526 22.07 6.31 -1.70
CA LYS A 526 21.66 7.42 -0.82
C LYS A 526 21.77 7.08 0.66
N LEU A 527 21.44 5.84 1.04
CA LEU A 527 21.46 5.39 2.43
C LEU A 527 22.77 4.70 2.84
N ASP A 528 23.73 4.54 1.92
CA ASP A 528 24.87 3.64 2.09
C ASP A 528 24.44 2.25 2.60
N ALA A 529 23.42 1.66 1.98
CA ALA A 529 22.91 0.33 2.33
C ALA A 529 23.62 -0.77 1.54
N THR A 530 23.68 -1.96 2.13
CA THR A 530 23.99 -3.19 1.41
C THR A 530 22.83 -3.51 0.47
N LEU A 531 23.12 -3.89 -0.78
CA LEU A 531 22.12 -4.31 -1.76
C LEU A 531 22.42 -5.73 -2.21
N VAL A 532 21.43 -6.60 -2.02
CA VAL A 532 21.48 -8.01 -2.40
C VAL A 532 20.40 -8.28 -3.43
N ASP A 533 20.81 -8.85 -4.56
CA ASP A 533 19.91 -9.47 -5.51
C ASP A 533 19.65 -10.90 -5.07
N MET A 534 18.46 -11.15 -4.52
CA MET A 534 18.13 -12.45 -3.94
C MET A 534 17.97 -13.54 -4.98
N ARG A 535 17.61 -13.18 -6.23
CA ARG A 535 17.38 -14.06 -7.40
C ARG A 535 16.28 -15.12 -7.26
N PHE A 536 16.27 -15.86 -6.16
CA PHE A 536 15.36 -16.94 -5.88
C PHE A 536 14.43 -16.55 -4.73
N VAL A 537 13.14 -16.68 -4.99
CA VAL A 537 12.10 -16.63 -3.96
C VAL A 537 12.00 -17.98 -3.25
N LYS A 538 12.24 -19.08 -3.99
CA LYS A 538 12.24 -20.44 -3.47
C LYS A 538 13.19 -21.32 -4.28
N PRO A 539 14.15 -22.03 -3.65
CA PRO A 539 14.59 -21.86 -2.27
C PRO A 539 15.28 -20.51 -2.05
N LEU A 540 15.20 -19.97 -0.82
CA LEU A 540 15.94 -18.76 -0.44
C LEU A 540 17.41 -19.08 -0.17
N ASP A 541 18.28 -18.07 -0.35
CA ASP A 541 19.68 -18.14 0.09
C ASP A 541 19.79 -17.90 1.60
N ASN A 542 19.66 -18.97 2.37
CA ASN A 542 19.76 -18.92 3.83
C ASN A 542 21.14 -18.45 4.32
N GLU A 543 22.22 -18.74 3.60
CA GLU A 543 23.57 -18.29 3.96
C GLU A 543 23.68 -16.76 3.87
N MET A 544 23.15 -16.17 2.79
CA MET A 544 23.08 -14.73 2.64
C MET A 544 22.19 -14.06 3.70
N ILE A 545 21.05 -14.67 4.04
CA ILE A 545 20.16 -14.18 5.11
C ILE A 545 20.90 -14.19 6.45
N VAL A 546 21.56 -15.29 6.82
CA VAL A 546 22.36 -15.38 8.05
C VAL A 546 23.46 -14.32 8.07
N LYS A 547 24.21 -14.18 6.96
CA LYS A 547 25.29 -13.19 6.85
C LYS A 547 24.76 -11.78 7.06
N THR A 548 23.69 -11.41 6.38
CA THR A 548 23.12 -10.06 6.46
C THR A 548 22.49 -9.79 7.83
N ALA A 549 21.73 -10.74 8.40
CA ALA A 549 21.17 -10.64 9.75
C ALA A 549 22.23 -10.44 10.83
N ALA A 550 23.40 -11.10 10.71
CA ALA A 550 24.49 -10.97 11.67
C ALA A 550 25.25 -9.64 11.57
N THR A 551 25.15 -8.94 10.44
CA THR A 551 26.00 -7.78 10.13
C THR A 551 25.24 -6.47 10.00
N HIS A 552 23.92 -6.48 10.04
CA HIS A 552 23.08 -5.29 9.82
C HIS A 552 22.12 -5.05 10.99
N ASP A 553 21.76 -3.79 11.19
CA ASP A 553 20.81 -3.36 12.21
C ASP A 553 19.35 -3.50 11.75
N LEU A 554 19.13 -3.53 10.42
CA LEU A 554 17.83 -3.68 9.78
C LEU A 554 17.98 -4.44 8.46
N LEU A 555 17.12 -5.43 8.23
CA LEU A 555 16.89 -6.00 6.90
C LEU A 555 15.66 -5.35 6.27
N CYS A 556 15.72 -5.04 4.98
CA CYS A 556 14.59 -4.56 4.21
C CYS A 556 14.36 -5.52 3.04
N THR A 557 13.28 -6.29 3.06
CA THR A 557 12.91 -7.14 1.93
C THR A 557 12.01 -6.35 0.98
N ILE A 558 12.29 -6.41 -0.32
CA ILE A 558 11.49 -5.66 -1.29
C ILE A 558 11.20 -6.46 -2.57
N GLU A 559 9.91 -6.53 -2.91
CA GLU A 559 9.39 -7.28 -4.05
C GLU A 559 8.30 -6.50 -4.80
N ASP A 560 8.07 -6.85 -6.07
CA ASP A 560 6.98 -6.33 -6.90
C ASP A 560 5.74 -7.25 -6.89
N GLY A 561 5.67 -8.17 -5.91
CA GLY A 561 4.49 -8.95 -5.54
C GLY A 561 3.84 -8.42 -4.26
N VAL A 562 2.74 -9.04 -3.84
CA VAL A 562 2.08 -8.73 -2.56
C VAL A 562 3.01 -9.06 -1.38
N ALA A 563 3.04 -8.18 -0.38
CA ALA A 563 3.83 -8.40 0.82
C ALA A 563 3.33 -9.60 1.64
N ILE A 564 2.02 -9.82 1.69
CA ILE A 564 1.41 -10.92 2.45
C ILE A 564 1.66 -12.25 1.72
N GLY A 565 2.36 -13.16 2.40
CA GLY A 565 2.74 -14.46 1.83
C GLY A 565 3.85 -14.38 0.77
N GLY A 566 4.34 -13.17 0.47
CA GLY A 566 5.37 -12.89 -0.53
C GLY A 566 6.76 -13.45 -0.23
N ALA A 567 7.75 -12.99 -0.99
CA ALA A 567 9.17 -13.30 -0.78
C ALA A 567 9.67 -12.77 0.58
N GLY A 568 9.23 -11.58 0.99
CA GLY A 568 9.54 -11.02 2.31
C GLY A 568 8.98 -11.88 3.46
N SER A 569 7.80 -12.47 3.30
CA SER A 569 7.26 -13.47 4.24
C SER A 569 8.16 -14.69 4.32
N GLY A 570 8.66 -15.19 3.18
CA GLY A 570 9.60 -16.29 3.15
C GLY A 570 10.91 -15.99 3.91
N VAL A 571 11.43 -14.76 3.82
CA VAL A 571 12.60 -14.33 4.60
C VAL A 571 12.30 -14.29 6.10
N LEU A 572 11.12 -13.80 6.50
CA LEU A 572 10.69 -13.82 7.90
C LEU A 572 10.60 -15.24 8.45
N GLU A 573 10.03 -16.16 7.67
CA GLU A 573 9.95 -17.59 8.01
C GLU A 573 11.35 -18.18 8.20
N ALA A 574 12.27 -17.93 7.25
CA ALA A 574 13.65 -18.38 7.34
C ALA A 574 14.38 -17.83 8.58
N ILE A 575 14.22 -16.54 8.88
CA ILE A 575 14.78 -15.88 10.08
C ILE A 575 14.26 -16.54 11.36
N SER A 576 12.94 -16.80 11.42
CA SER A 576 12.28 -17.45 12.54
C SER A 576 12.79 -18.88 12.76
N GLU A 577 12.85 -19.69 11.69
CA GLU A 577 13.34 -21.07 11.73
C GLU A 577 14.81 -21.16 12.18
N MET A 578 15.64 -20.19 11.76
CA MET A 578 17.06 -20.13 12.14
C MET A 578 17.31 -19.46 13.51
N GLY A 579 16.26 -18.98 14.19
CA GLY A 579 16.38 -18.31 15.49
C GLY A 579 17.13 -16.98 15.45
N LEU A 580 17.12 -16.29 14.30
CA LEU A 580 17.80 -15.01 14.11
C LEU A 580 16.98 -13.85 14.70
N ASN A 581 17.63 -12.95 15.43
CA ASN A 581 16.98 -11.79 16.03
C ASN A 581 17.45 -10.49 15.35
N VAL A 582 16.83 -10.15 14.23
CA VAL A 582 17.09 -8.93 13.48
C VAL A 582 15.76 -8.26 13.11
N PRO A 583 15.64 -6.92 13.24
CA PRO A 583 14.50 -6.19 12.70
C PRO A 583 14.38 -6.37 11.18
N VAL A 584 13.17 -6.58 10.69
CA VAL A 584 12.88 -6.73 9.26
C VAL A 584 11.73 -5.79 8.87
N LEU A 585 11.98 -4.97 7.87
CA LEU A 585 10.97 -4.19 7.15
C LEU A 585 10.57 -4.95 5.89
N VAL A 586 9.31 -5.37 5.80
CA VAL A 586 8.78 -6.04 4.61
C VAL A 586 8.07 -5.01 3.72
N MET A 587 8.56 -4.86 2.49
CA MET A 587 8.00 -3.96 1.48
C MET A 587 7.55 -4.75 0.26
N GLY A 588 6.30 -4.55 -0.14
CA GLY A 588 5.69 -5.14 -1.33
C GLY A 588 4.37 -4.45 -1.61
N ILE A 589 3.63 -4.96 -2.58
CA ILE A 589 2.29 -4.45 -2.90
C ILE A 589 1.39 -4.63 -1.67
N LYS A 590 0.66 -3.56 -1.33
CA LYS A 590 -0.25 -3.51 -0.17
C LYS A 590 -1.42 -4.48 -0.37
N ASP A 591 -2.09 -4.87 0.72
CA ASP A 591 -3.24 -5.79 0.70
C ASP A 591 -4.53 -5.13 0.18
N GLN A 592 -4.47 -4.67 -1.06
CA GLN A 592 -5.54 -3.99 -1.78
C GLN A 592 -5.38 -4.28 -3.27
N PHE A 593 -6.49 -4.40 -3.99
CA PHE A 593 -6.44 -4.51 -5.45
C PHE A 593 -5.95 -3.20 -6.08
N VAL A 594 -4.84 -3.27 -6.82
CA VAL A 594 -4.18 -2.08 -7.38
C VAL A 594 -4.86 -1.63 -8.68
N PRO A 595 -5.40 -0.39 -8.74
CA PRO A 595 -6.14 0.11 -9.90
C PRO A 595 -5.26 0.37 -11.12
N GLN A 596 -5.86 0.86 -12.21
CA GLN A 596 -5.14 1.28 -13.40
C GLN A 596 -4.31 2.55 -13.16
N GLY A 597 -3.15 2.62 -13.81
CA GLY A 597 -2.23 3.75 -13.76
C GLY A 597 -0.93 3.41 -14.49
N THR A 598 0.02 4.34 -14.52
CA THR A 598 1.40 3.99 -14.91
C THR A 598 2.08 3.19 -13.81
N ILE A 599 3.07 2.36 -14.15
CA ILE A 599 3.77 1.53 -13.15
C ILE A 599 4.37 2.40 -12.04
N ASP A 600 4.97 3.55 -12.37
CA ASP A 600 5.61 4.40 -11.37
C ASP A 600 4.59 5.11 -10.44
N GLU A 601 3.43 5.52 -10.95
CA GLU A 601 2.33 6.02 -10.10
C GLU A 601 1.86 4.94 -9.12
N LEU A 602 1.66 3.72 -9.61
CA LEU A 602 1.19 2.60 -8.81
C LEU A 602 2.24 2.13 -7.78
N MET A 603 3.53 2.17 -8.13
CA MET A 603 4.62 1.92 -7.18
C MET A 603 4.61 2.95 -6.06
N ARG A 604 4.41 4.24 -6.38
CA ARG A 604 4.30 5.31 -5.38
C ARG A 604 3.12 5.11 -4.43
N ASP A 605 1.94 4.78 -4.95
CA ASP A 605 0.76 4.49 -4.10
C ASP A 605 0.99 3.30 -3.15
N ASN A 606 1.83 2.35 -3.56
CA ASN A 606 2.27 1.21 -2.76
C ASN A 606 3.51 1.48 -1.90
N GLU A 607 4.04 2.71 -1.87
CA GLU A 607 5.27 3.09 -1.15
C GLU A 607 6.54 2.34 -1.61
N LEU A 608 6.58 1.93 -2.89
CA LEU A 608 7.68 1.16 -3.50
C LEU A 608 8.58 2.00 -4.43
N ASP A 609 8.33 3.30 -4.56
CA ASP A 609 9.26 4.22 -5.21
C ASP A 609 10.44 4.57 -4.28
N SER A 610 11.54 5.08 -4.87
CA SER A 610 12.79 5.30 -4.15
C SER A 610 12.68 6.27 -2.97
N GLU A 611 11.80 7.29 -3.04
CA GLU A 611 11.63 8.25 -1.95
C GLU A 611 10.86 7.61 -0.80
N SER A 612 9.75 6.93 -1.11
CA SER A 612 8.95 6.21 -0.11
C SER A 612 9.74 5.11 0.59
N VAL A 613 10.52 4.31 -0.15
CA VAL A 613 11.36 3.25 0.44
C VAL A 613 12.42 3.85 1.36
N ALA A 614 13.12 4.90 0.93
CA ALA A 614 14.12 5.56 1.78
C ALA A 614 13.51 6.13 3.06
N HIS A 615 12.32 6.75 2.95
CA HIS A 615 11.57 7.25 4.09
C HIS A 615 11.21 6.13 5.07
N ARG A 616 10.64 5.01 4.59
CA ARG A 616 10.27 3.86 5.43
C ARG A 616 11.47 3.19 6.09
N ILE A 617 12.61 3.10 5.41
CA ILE A 617 13.86 2.58 6.00
C ILE A 617 14.36 3.49 7.13
N ASN A 618 14.43 4.81 6.90
CA ASN A 618 14.88 5.75 7.93
C ASN A 618 13.95 5.75 9.14
N GLU A 619 12.64 5.67 8.90
CA GLU A 619 11.64 5.51 9.96
C GLU A 619 11.86 4.21 10.75
N ALA A 620 12.08 3.07 10.09
CA ALA A 620 12.32 1.79 10.75
C ALA A 620 13.63 1.76 11.57
N LEU A 621 14.65 2.52 11.17
CA LEU A 621 15.87 2.71 11.96
C LEU A 621 15.65 3.58 13.20
N LEU A 622 14.78 4.59 13.07
CA LEU A 622 14.50 5.56 14.13
C LEU A 622 13.54 5.02 15.20
N ILE A 623 12.45 4.37 14.77
CA ILE A 623 11.35 3.96 15.64
C ILE A 623 11.60 2.57 16.21
N LYS A 624 11.76 2.51 17.53
CA LYS A 624 11.93 1.26 18.28
C LYS A 624 10.63 0.87 18.97
N SER A 625 10.31 -0.42 18.94
CA SER A 625 9.12 -0.96 19.61
C SER A 625 9.42 -1.49 21.01
N PHE A 626 8.47 -1.36 21.93
CA PHE A 626 8.50 -1.95 23.28
C PHE A 626 9.73 -1.58 24.14
N VAL A 627 10.24 -0.36 23.98
CA VAL A 627 11.45 0.11 24.70
C VAL A 627 11.17 0.26 26.20
N ASN A 628 12.09 -0.24 27.02
CA ASN A 628 12.08 -0.03 28.47
C ASN A 628 12.44 1.42 28.79
N LEU A 629 11.52 2.13 29.45
CA LEU A 629 11.67 3.54 29.83
C LEU A 629 12.45 3.74 31.14
N LYS A 630 12.80 2.68 31.88
CA LYS A 630 13.56 2.78 33.14
C LYS A 630 14.84 3.62 33.03
N PRO A 631 15.68 3.51 31.98
CA PRO A 631 16.87 4.34 31.81
C PRO A 631 16.56 5.82 31.49
N PHE A 632 15.33 6.12 31.10
CA PHE A 632 14.92 7.43 30.57
C PHE A 632 14.04 8.23 31.54
N ASN A 633 13.95 7.82 32.82
CA ASN A 633 13.26 8.58 33.86
C ASN A 633 14.02 8.54 35.19
N THR A 634 14.07 9.66 35.92
CA THR A 634 14.90 9.79 37.13
C THR A 634 14.35 9.03 38.34
N MET A 635 13.07 8.61 38.29
CA MET A 635 12.44 7.71 39.27
C MET A 635 12.82 6.23 39.04
N ALA A 636 13.52 5.91 37.96
CA ALA A 636 13.91 4.56 37.54
C ALA A 636 12.73 3.56 37.54
N VAL A 637 11.54 4.03 37.18
CA VAL A 637 10.35 3.16 37.10
C VAL A 637 10.42 2.32 35.84
N SER A 638 10.18 1.02 36.00
CA SER A 638 10.06 0.08 34.88
C SER A 638 8.69 0.23 34.22
N ALA A 639 8.67 0.79 33.01
CA ALA A 639 7.52 0.89 32.13
C ALA A 639 7.99 0.72 30.69
N ARG A 640 7.14 0.21 29.80
CA ARG A 640 7.48 0.08 28.37
C ARG A 640 6.74 1.13 27.54
N ALA A 641 7.43 1.76 26.59
CA ALA A 641 6.79 2.51 25.52
C ALA A 641 6.43 1.57 24.38
N ARG A 642 5.21 1.66 23.83
CA ARG A 642 4.86 0.92 22.60
C ARG A 642 5.81 1.28 21.48
N TYR A 643 6.02 2.58 21.26
CA TYR A 643 7.01 3.11 20.33
C TYR A 643 7.90 4.15 21.01
N PHE A 644 9.17 4.20 20.61
CA PHE A 644 10.17 5.12 21.12
C PHE A 644 11.07 5.62 19.99
N ALA A 645 11.32 6.92 19.94
CA ALA A 645 12.25 7.57 19.04
C ALA A 645 13.21 8.44 19.85
N GLN A 646 14.50 8.36 19.57
CA GLN A 646 15.47 9.34 20.05
C GLN A 646 15.87 10.22 18.86
N VAL A 647 15.61 11.51 18.97
CA VAL A 647 15.65 12.44 17.84
C VAL A 647 16.81 13.42 17.99
N HIS A 648 17.72 13.42 17.03
CA HIS A 648 18.97 14.18 17.02
C HIS A 648 18.94 15.38 16.08
N ASP A 649 18.02 15.41 15.13
CA ASP A 649 17.80 16.54 14.22
C ASP A 649 16.30 16.77 13.92
N GLN A 650 16.02 17.81 13.14
CA GLN A 650 14.65 18.18 12.79
C GLN A 650 13.99 17.22 11.79
N ASN A 651 14.76 16.50 10.97
CA ASN A 651 14.23 15.53 10.01
C ASN A 651 13.74 14.29 10.74
N GLU A 652 14.52 13.77 11.70
CA GLU A 652 14.10 12.68 12.58
C GLU A 652 12.85 13.05 13.39
N LEU A 653 12.72 14.31 13.84
CA LEU A 653 11.52 14.77 14.52
C LEU A 653 10.29 14.68 13.61
N ARG A 654 10.42 15.15 12.36
CA ARG A 654 9.35 15.07 11.37
C ARG A 654 8.98 13.62 11.07
N LEU A 655 9.97 12.74 10.85
CA LEU A 655 9.74 11.31 10.66
C LEU A 655 8.96 10.68 11.82
N ALA A 656 9.34 10.98 13.06
CA ALA A 656 8.65 10.47 14.24
C ALA A 656 7.20 10.98 14.36
N LEU A 657 6.95 12.24 14.02
CA LEU A 657 5.60 12.83 14.04
C LEU A 657 4.72 12.29 12.90
N ASP A 658 5.28 12.09 11.71
CA ASP A 658 4.59 11.48 10.57
C ASP A 658 4.19 10.04 10.90
N PHE A 659 5.10 9.27 11.53
CA PHE A 659 4.80 7.93 12.06
C PHE A 659 3.64 7.96 13.06
N ALA A 660 3.69 8.87 14.04
CA ALA A 660 2.66 8.97 15.07
C ALA A 660 1.28 9.27 14.48
N SER A 661 1.22 10.17 13.50
CA SER A 661 0.01 10.52 12.76
C SER A 661 -0.55 9.32 11.97
N ARG A 662 0.31 8.62 11.22
CA ARG A 662 -0.09 7.46 10.40
C ARG A 662 -0.59 6.28 11.24
N GLU A 663 0.08 6.00 12.36
CA GLU A 663 -0.29 4.90 13.28
C GLU A 663 -1.41 5.27 14.25
N GLY A 664 -1.87 6.52 14.26
CA GLY A 664 -2.91 6.98 15.18
C GLY A 664 -2.50 6.92 16.65
N VAL A 665 -1.21 7.13 16.95
CA VAL A 665 -0.69 7.12 18.33
C VAL A 665 -0.34 8.54 18.79
N GLU A 666 -0.58 8.83 20.08
CA GLU A 666 -0.27 10.15 20.62
C GLU A 666 1.25 10.32 20.83
N PRO A 667 1.89 11.36 20.26
CA PRO A 667 3.29 11.65 20.54
C PRO A 667 3.43 12.25 21.94
N PHE A 668 4.41 11.75 22.70
CA PHE A 668 4.79 12.28 24.00
C PHE A 668 6.26 12.71 23.98
N ILE A 669 6.50 14.01 24.18
CA ILE A 669 7.85 14.57 24.20
C ILE A 669 8.50 14.31 25.56
N LEU A 670 9.56 13.51 25.55
CA LEU A 670 10.39 13.20 26.70
C LEU A 670 11.62 14.12 26.69
N GLY A 671 11.73 14.97 27.71
CA GLY A 671 12.96 15.70 28.01
C GLY A 671 14.01 14.79 28.67
N GLY A 672 14.64 15.27 29.75
CA GLY A 672 15.59 14.46 30.52
C GLY A 672 14.96 13.39 31.43
N GLY A 673 13.64 13.19 31.38
CA GLY A 673 12.92 12.27 32.27
C GLY A 673 12.88 12.69 33.75
N SER A 674 13.31 13.92 34.06
CA SER A 674 13.17 14.54 35.37
C SER A 674 11.77 15.12 35.56
N ASN A 675 11.31 15.21 36.82
CA ASN A 675 9.96 15.65 37.17
C ASN A 675 8.84 14.87 36.44
N LEU A 676 9.04 13.56 36.28
CA LEU A 676 8.14 12.63 35.58
C LEU A 676 7.89 11.39 36.46
N LEU A 677 6.64 10.94 36.54
CA LEU A 677 6.28 9.65 37.11
C LEU A 677 5.40 8.86 36.13
N ILE A 678 5.92 7.73 35.67
CA ILE A 678 5.22 6.83 34.74
C ILE A 678 4.53 5.75 35.57
N THR A 679 3.19 5.72 35.58
CA THR A 679 2.45 4.79 36.46
C THR A 679 2.14 3.45 35.80
N ALA A 680 2.20 3.37 34.47
CA ALA A 680 1.96 2.17 33.68
C ALA A 680 2.69 2.23 32.32
N SER A 681 2.79 1.10 31.63
CA SER A 681 3.32 1.04 30.26
C SER A 681 2.47 1.87 29.30
N LEU A 682 3.11 2.55 28.35
CA LEU A 682 2.51 3.49 27.42
C LEU A 682 2.17 2.77 26.11
N VAL A 683 1.04 2.05 26.09
CA VAL A 683 0.66 1.15 24.99
C VAL A 683 0.15 1.86 23.73
N ASN A 684 -0.37 3.09 23.85
CA ASN A 684 -0.96 3.87 22.74
C ASN A 684 -0.19 5.18 22.46
N ARG A 685 1.13 5.18 22.70
CA ARG A 685 1.96 6.39 22.56
C ARG A 685 3.28 6.13 21.85
N LEU A 686 3.73 7.14 21.11
CA LEU A 686 5.11 7.28 20.68
C LEU A 686 5.84 8.19 21.67
N VAL A 687 6.83 7.67 22.37
CA VAL A 687 7.71 8.49 23.23
C VAL A 687 8.85 9.04 22.39
N ILE A 688 8.95 10.36 22.28
CA ILE A 688 9.97 11.04 21.50
C ILE A 688 10.95 11.71 22.47
N GLN A 689 12.17 11.18 22.58
CA GLN A 689 13.24 11.81 23.34
C GLN A 689 13.97 12.85 22.49
N ILE A 690 13.95 14.11 22.93
CA ILE A 690 14.64 15.19 22.22
C ILE A 690 16.13 15.22 22.60
N ALA A 691 16.97 14.91 21.63
CA ALA A 691 18.43 14.89 21.73
C ALA A 691 19.10 15.93 20.79
N LEU A 692 18.37 16.98 20.40
CA LEU A 692 18.86 18.13 19.63
C LEU A 692 19.99 18.85 20.38
N LYS A 693 21.22 18.77 19.89
CA LYS A 693 22.41 19.42 20.47
C LYS A 693 22.76 20.71 19.76
N GLY A 694 23.53 21.58 20.42
CA GLY A 694 23.96 22.86 19.86
C GLY A 694 24.24 23.90 20.94
N PHE A 695 25.25 24.73 20.73
CA PHE A 695 25.64 25.81 21.63
C PHE A 695 26.41 26.87 20.83
N GLU A 696 25.67 27.82 20.27
CA GLU A 696 26.19 28.88 19.41
C GLU A 696 26.28 30.17 20.21
N VAL A 697 27.47 30.79 20.25
CA VAL A 697 27.74 31.97 21.07
C VAL A 697 27.81 33.21 20.20
N ASP A 698 27.09 34.26 20.58
CA ASP A 698 27.21 35.62 20.05
C ASP A 698 27.80 36.50 21.16
N GLN A 699 29.10 36.81 21.05
CA GLN A 699 29.86 37.55 22.04
C GLN A 699 29.41 39.01 22.14
N ASP A 700 29.09 39.63 21.01
CA ASP A 700 28.72 41.05 20.93
C ASP A 700 27.37 41.31 21.61
N LYS A 701 26.41 40.39 21.43
CA LYS A 701 25.10 40.48 22.07
C LYS A 701 25.01 39.81 23.43
N LYS A 702 26.09 39.15 23.87
CA LYS A 702 26.11 38.26 25.06
C LYS A 702 24.94 37.27 25.08
N THR A 703 24.71 36.62 23.95
CA THR A 703 23.66 35.60 23.82
C THR A 703 24.23 34.23 23.45
N VAL A 704 23.53 33.16 23.85
CA VAL A 704 23.85 31.80 23.43
C VAL A 704 22.59 31.08 22.97
N LYS A 705 22.61 30.51 21.75
CA LYS A 705 21.55 29.62 21.25
C LYS A 705 21.91 28.18 21.62
N VAL A 706 21.05 27.53 22.39
CA VAL A 706 21.29 26.21 23.00
C VAL A 706 20.25 25.21 22.50
N GLY A 707 20.68 24.05 22.03
CA GLY A 707 19.78 22.98 21.58
C GLY A 707 18.93 22.42 22.74
N ALA A 708 17.68 22.08 22.47
CA ALA A 708 16.72 21.64 23.50
C ALA A 708 17.13 20.36 24.24
N GLY A 709 17.95 19.51 23.62
CA GLY A 709 18.50 18.29 24.20
C GLY A 709 19.77 18.48 25.02
N GLU A 710 20.31 19.70 25.14
CA GLU A 710 21.50 19.97 25.97
C GLU A 710 21.23 19.76 27.45
N ASN A 711 22.21 19.24 28.19
CA ASN A 711 22.08 19.06 29.63
C ASN A 711 22.10 20.43 30.31
N TRP A 712 21.11 20.70 31.16
CA TRP A 712 20.99 22.02 31.79
C TRP A 712 22.22 22.39 32.65
N HIS A 713 22.71 21.48 33.49
CA HIS A 713 23.83 21.77 34.37
C HIS A 713 25.12 22.05 33.61
N GLU A 714 25.37 21.29 32.54
CA GLU A 714 26.51 21.50 31.66
C GLU A 714 26.40 22.83 30.90
N THR A 715 25.19 23.21 30.45
CA THR A 715 24.93 24.53 29.85
C THR A 715 25.30 25.66 30.82
N VAL A 716 24.91 25.56 32.10
CA VAL A 716 25.32 26.56 33.12
C VAL A 716 26.84 26.64 33.21
N SER A 717 27.54 25.51 33.34
CA SER A 717 29.01 25.50 33.43
C SER A 717 29.69 26.10 32.19
N ARG A 718 29.14 25.88 31.00
CA ARG A 718 29.68 26.42 29.74
C ARG A 718 29.46 27.94 29.63
N VAL A 719 28.32 28.45 30.09
CA VAL A 719 28.06 29.90 30.15
C VAL A 719 29.05 30.58 31.10
N LEU A 720 29.26 30.01 32.29
CA LEU A 720 30.25 30.55 33.25
C LEU A 720 31.67 30.54 32.67
N ALA A 721 32.04 29.51 31.90
CA ALA A 721 33.33 29.46 31.22
C ALA A 721 33.55 30.58 30.17
N LEU A 722 32.48 31.25 29.72
CA LEU A 722 32.58 32.46 28.88
C LEU A 722 32.81 33.74 29.71
N GLY A 723 32.88 33.62 31.05
CA GLY A 723 32.95 34.74 31.98
C GLY A 723 31.60 35.43 32.20
N TRP A 724 30.48 34.79 31.84
CA TRP A 724 29.14 35.36 31.95
C TRP A 724 28.42 34.80 33.17
N GLY A 725 27.88 35.68 34.03
CA GLY A 725 27.06 35.30 35.17
C GLY A 725 25.55 35.41 34.89
N GLY A 726 24.75 34.77 35.74
CA GLY A 726 23.30 34.72 35.67
C GLY A 726 22.73 33.37 36.15
N PRO A 727 23.04 32.26 35.46
CA PRO A 727 22.35 30.99 35.71
C PRO A 727 22.96 30.12 36.84
N GLU A 728 24.02 30.57 37.51
CA GLU A 728 24.75 29.82 38.57
C GLU A 728 23.86 29.32 39.71
N ASN A 729 22.83 30.09 40.11
CA ASN A 729 21.84 29.70 41.14
C ASN A 729 20.99 28.48 40.74
N LEU A 730 20.96 28.14 39.45
CA LEU A 730 20.19 27.04 38.87
C LEU A 730 21.03 25.78 38.61
N ALA A 731 22.29 25.76 39.06
CA ALA A 731 23.17 24.61 38.90
C ALA A 731 22.59 23.32 39.53
N LEU A 732 22.96 22.17 38.96
CA LEU A 732 22.58 20.82 39.44
C LEU A 732 21.07 20.56 39.49
N ILE A 733 20.28 21.27 38.68
CA ILE A 733 18.90 20.88 38.36
C ILE A 733 18.96 19.80 37.26
N PRO A 734 18.42 18.59 37.49
CA PRO A 734 18.44 17.53 36.48
C PRO A 734 17.46 17.84 35.35
N GLY A 735 17.90 17.66 34.11
CA GLY A 735 17.05 17.83 32.93
C GLY A 735 17.79 18.40 31.74
N THR A 736 17.04 18.65 30.67
CA THR A 736 17.54 19.28 29.44
C THR A 736 17.14 20.75 29.36
N MET A 737 17.78 21.51 28.47
CA MET A 737 17.46 22.93 28.20
C MET A 737 15.97 23.12 27.82
N GLY A 738 15.42 22.24 26.95
CA GLY A 738 14.00 22.30 26.58
C GLY A 738 13.09 22.03 27.79
N GLY A 739 13.42 21.02 28.60
CA GLY A 739 12.67 20.72 29.82
C GLY A 739 12.75 21.85 30.85
N ALA A 740 13.90 22.51 30.96
CA ALA A 740 14.11 23.66 31.84
C ALA A 740 13.13 24.80 31.53
N VAL A 741 12.99 25.15 30.24
CA VAL A 741 12.05 26.17 29.75
C VAL A 741 10.60 25.75 29.94
N VAL A 742 10.23 24.54 29.54
CA VAL A 742 8.85 24.03 29.70
C VAL A 742 8.42 24.10 31.17
N GLN A 743 9.31 23.77 32.09
CA GLN A 743 9.01 23.77 33.52
C GLN A 743 9.16 25.14 34.21
N ASN A 744 9.71 26.14 33.52
CA ASN A 744 10.28 27.35 34.12
C ASN A 744 11.04 27.02 35.42
N ILE A 745 12.16 26.32 35.30
CA ILE A 745 12.90 25.87 36.48
C ILE A 745 13.40 27.05 37.31
N GLY A 746 13.19 26.97 38.63
CA GLY A 746 13.71 27.92 39.60
C GLY A 746 14.33 27.25 40.82
N ALA A 747 15.37 27.89 41.36
CA ALA A 747 16.05 27.54 42.60
C ALA A 747 16.83 28.76 43.13
N TYR A 748 16.97 28.85 44.47
CA TYR A 748 17.76 29.89 45.15
C TYR A 748 17.48 31.32 44.69
N GLY A 749 16.20 31.66 44.43
CA GLY A 749 15.78 33.01 44.06
C GLY A 749 16.00 33.38 42.58
N SER A 750 16.44 32.44 41.74
CA SER A 750 16.54 32.62 40.29
C SER A 750 15.58 31.69 39.55
N GLU A 751 15.20 32.07 38.33
CA GLU A 751 14.36 31.29 37.41
C GLU A 751 14.93 31.35 35.99
N VAL A 752 14.75 30.30 35.20
CA VAL A 752 15.30 30.26 33.83
C VAL A 752 14.71 31.36 32.94
N SER A 753 13.46 31.76 33.18
CA SER A 753 12.77 32.86 32.49
C SER A 753 13.54 34.18 32.52
N GLN A 754 14.39 34.41 33.52
CA GLN A 754 15.21 35.63 33.63
C GLN A 754 16.28 35.73 32.54
N PHE A 755 16.65 34.61 31.94
CA PHE A 755 17.74 34.52 30.96
C PHE A 755 17.23 34.17 29.57
N VAL A 756 15.99 33.71 29.40
CA VAL A 756 15.44 33.37 28.09
C VAL A 756 15.19 34.65 27.29
N ARG A 757 15.79 34.76 26.11
CA ARG A 757 15.45 35.80 25.12
C ARG A 757 14.34 35.33 24.20
N SER A 758 14.49 34.11 23.69
CA SER A 758 13.51 33.50 22.79
C SER A 758 13.62 31.98 22.75
N VAL A 759 12.56 31.33 22.27
CA VAL A 759 12.42 29.88 22.17
C VAL A 759 11.96 29.52 20.76
N GLU A 760 12.75 28.71 20.07
CA GLU A 760 12.40 28.18 18.75
C GLU A 760 11.59 26.88 18.93
N VAL A 761 10.43 26.82 18.29
CA VAL A 761 9.45 25.74 18.49
C VAL A 761 8.96 25.18 17.17
N LEU A 762 8.70 23.88 17.12
CA LEU A 762 7.95 23.22 16.05
C LEU A 762 6.51 23.01 16.50
N ASP A 763 5.57 23.38 15.65
CA ASP A 763 4.17 22.96 15.80
C ASP A 763 3.88 21.71 14.96
N PRO A 764 3.64 20.53 15.59
CA PRO A 764 3.43 19.29 14.86
C PRO A 764 2.23 19.29 13.91
N GLU A 765 1.19 20.09 14.18
CA GLU A 765 0.00 20.12 13.33
C GLU A 765 0.25 20.92 12.03
N SER A 766 0.92 22.06 12.13
CA SER A 766 1.19 22.91 10.96
C SER A 766 2.54 22.60 10.29
N GLY A 767 3.43 21.85 10.95
CA GLY A 767 4.81 21.62 10.53
C GLY A 767 5.68 22.87 10.55
N LYS A 768 5.18 24.00 11.07
CA LYS A 768 5.87 25.28 11.06
C LYS A 768 6.81 25.41 12.25
N ILE A 769 7.98 25.96 11.96
CA ILE A 769 8.93 26.42 12.98
C ILE A 769 8.72 27.93 13.13
N PHE A 770 8.63 28.38 14.38
CA PHE A 770 8.56 29.80 14.71
C PHE A 770 9.24 30.07 16.04
N GLU A 771 9.48 31.34 16.31
CA GLU A 771 10.17 31.81 17.51
C GLU A 771 9.18 32.52 18.43
N LEU A 772 9.19 32.14 19.72
CA LEU A 772 8.47 32.83 20.79
C LEU A 772 9.44 33.75 21.53
N THR A 773 9.04 35.00 21.75
CA THR A 773 9.77 35.89 22.66
C THR A 773 9.60 35.44 24.11
N ASN A 774 10.40 36.01 25.02
CA ASN A 774 10.22 35.76 26.47
C ASN A 774 8.78 36.03 26.93
N GLU A 775 8.20 37.15 26.52
CA GLU A 775 6.84 37.54 26.88
C GLU A 775 5.81 36.54 26.34
N ALA A 776 5.99 36.07 25.11
CA ALA A 776 5.11 35.09 24.48
C ALA A 776 5.20 33.69 25.12
N CYS A 777 6.25 33.41 25.90
CA CYS A 777 6.38 32.16 26.65
C CYS A 777 5.54 32.14 27.94
N ASP A 778 4.97 33.28 28.37
CA ASP A 778 4.06 33.40 29.52
C ASP A 778 4.58 32.69 30.78
N PHE A 779 5.80 33.02 31.20
CA PHE A 779 6.43 32.38 32.35
C PHE A 779 5.80 32.81 33.68
N GLY A 780 5.56 31.82 34.55
CA GLY A 780 5.12 32.02 35.93
C GLY A 780 5.70 30.98 36.87
N TYR A 781 5.27 30.96 38.15
CA TYR A 781 5.79 29.99 39.13
C TYR A 781 5.52 28.56 38.69
N ARG A 782 6.57 27.84 38.28
CA ARG A 782 6.50 26.49 37.67
C ARG A 782 5.56 26.43 36.47
N HIS A 783 5.36 27.54 35.76
CA HIS A 783 4.43 27.68 34.64
C HIS A 783 5.14 28.26 33.42
N SER A 784 4.67 27.84 32.24
CA SER A 784 4.97 28.42 30.94
C SER A 784 3.81 28.12 29.99
N VAL A 785 3.73 28.83 28.87
CA VAL A 785 2.75 28.59 27.81
C VAL A 785 2.76 27.14 27.34
N PHE A 786 3.92 26.46 27.37
CA PHE A 786 4.09 25.05 26.98
C PHE A 786 3.31 24.06 27.85
N LYS A 787 2.73 24.50 28.97
CA LYS A 787 1.83 23.69 29.80
C LYS A 787 0.35 23.97 29.52
N SER A 788 0.02 24.95 28.68
CA SER A 788 -1.35 25.25 28.25
C SER A 788 -1.87 24.19 27.27
N GLU A 789 -3.19 24.00 27.20
CA GLU A 789 -3.79 23.01 26.29
C GLU A 789 -3.42 23.23 24.81
N LYS A 790 -3.26 24.49 24.40
CA LYS A 790 -2.92 24.85 23.03
C LYS A 790 -1.46 24.58 22.69
N ALA A 791 -0.54 24.95 23.58
CA ALA A 791 0.90 24.89 23.30
C ALA A 791 1.60 23.66 23.89
N ARG A 792 0.91 22.80 24.65
CA ARG A 792 1.47 21.50 25.13
C ARG A 792 1.93 20.56 24.03
N ARG A 793 1.46 20.78 22.80
CA ARG A 793 1.84 20.01 21.62
C ARG A 793 3.13 20.51 20.97
N TRP A 794 3.53 21.76 21.23
CA TRP A 794 4.70 22.36 20.59
C TRP A 794 5.98 21.71 21.12
N VAL A 795 6.92 21.48 20.21
CA VAL A 795 8.21 20.87 20.54
C VAL A 795 9.27 21.95 20.57
N VAL A 796 9.90 22.16 21.72
CA VAL A 796 11.03 23.09 21.84
C VAL A 796 12.24 22.51 21.10
N LEU A 797 12.79 23.28 20.16
CA LEU A 797 13.95 22.89 19.34
C LEU A 797 15.25 23.48 19.88
N SER A 798 15.22 24.77 20.21
CA SER A 798 16.36 25.50 20.76
C SER A 798 15.90 26.70 21.59
N VAL A 799 16.79 27.20 22.45
CA VAL A 799 16.54 28.32 23.35
C VAL A 799 17.68 29.32 23.23
N THR A 800 17.37 30.58 22.97
CA THR A 800 18.34 31.67 23.02
C THR A 800 18.34 32.27 24.41
N LEU A 801 19.48 32.19 25.11
CA LEU A 801 19.70 32.85 26.39
C LEU A 801 20.43 34.18 26.19
N ALA A 802 20.14 35.18 27.02
CA ALA A 802 20.78 36.48 27.04
C ALA A 802 21.24 36.83 28.46
N PHE A 803 22.43 37.44 28.56
CA PHE A 803 23.05 37.78 29.84
C PHE A 803 23.43 39.26 29.92
N ASP A 804 23.32 39.82 31.12
CA ASP A 804 23.64 41.22 31.38
C ASP A 804 25.15 41.46 31.39
N SER A 805 25.56 42.67 31.03
CA SER A 805 26.93 43.13 31.20
C SER A 805 27.24 43.61 32.61
N ASP A 806 26.23 44.03 33.40
CA ASP A 806 26.36 44.43 34.81
C ASP A 806 25.83 43.33 35.76
N TRP A 807 26.45 42.15 35.71
CA TRP A 807 26.06 41.02 36.57
C TRP A 807 26.19 41.35 38.07
N LYS A 808 25.20 40.92 38.87
CA LYS A 808 25.18 41.08 40.33
C LYS A 808 24.92 39.74 41.04
N PRO A 809 25.58 39.45 42.17
CA PRO A 809 25.40 38.19 42.89
C PRO A 809 23.99 38.07 43.50
N ASN A 810 23.30 36.96 43.23
CA ASN A 810 22.01 36.65 43.86
C ASN A 810 22.17 35.79 45.12
N LEU A 811 22.26 36.46 46.28
CA LEU A 811 22.36 35.83 47.61
C LEU A 811 21.05 35.92 48.41
N SER A 812 19.91 36.12 47.75
CA SER A 812 18.60 36.32 48.41
C SER A 812 18.16 35.15 49.31
N TYR A 813 18.71 33.96 49.09
CA TYR A 813 18.39 32.77 49.88
C TYR A 813 19.35 32.63 51.08
N LYS A 814 18.82 32.61 52.30
CA LYS A 814 19.59 32.64 53.56
C LYS A 814 20.71 31.58 53.65
N GLU A 815 20.45 30.36 53.18
CA GLU A 815 21.46 29.29 53.17
C GLU A 815 22.61 29.56 52.20
N LEU A 816 22.33 30.21 51.08
CA LEU A 816 23.36 30.59 50.11
C LEU A 816 24.16 31.79 50.62
N ALA A 817 23.47 32.79 51.21
CA ALA A 817 24.11 33.93 51.86
C ALA A 817 25.10 33.49 52.95
N SER A 818 24.76 32.46 53.74
CA SER A 818 25.64 31.95 54.80
C SER A 818 26.95 31.30 54.33
N ALA A 819 27.11 31.10 53.02
CA ALA A 819 28.37 30.60 52.44
C ALA A 819 29.38 31.71 52.14
N PHE A 820 29.01 32.98 52.33
CA PHE A 820 29.82 34.15 51.99
C PHE A 820 29.82 35.17 53.14
N ASP A 821 30.99 35.69 53.52
CA ASP A 821 31.13 36.65 54.63
C ASP A 821 30.71 38.09 54.23
N SER A 822 30.85 38.45 52.95
CA SER A 822 30.35 39.69 52.36
C SER A 822 30.00 39.47 50.88
N ALA A 823 29.18 40.36 50.31
CA ALA A 823 28.86 40.34 48.89
C ALA A 823 29.96 40.95 47.99
N GLU A 824 30.95 41.61 48.60
CA GLU A 824 32.09 42.21 47.89
C GLU A 824 33.07 41.10 47.47
N ASN A 825 33.30 40.92 46.16
CA ASN A 825 34.17 39.91 45.52
C ASN A 825 33.58 38.50 45.32
N VAL A 826 32.26 38.33 45.35
CA VAL A 826 31.61 37.05 44.99
C VAL A 826 31.57 36.90 43.47
N THR A 827 32.08 35.78 42.93
CA THR A 827 32.03 35.46 41.48
C THR A 827 30.90 34.49 41.13
N PRO A 828 30.44 34.45 39.86
CA PRO A 828 29.47 33.45 39.40
C PRO A 828 29.91 32.00 39.70
N GLU A 829 31.19 31.68 39.50
CA GLU A 829 31.75 30.35 39.78
C GLU A 829 31.72 30.00 41.27
N ALA A 830 31.91 31.00 42.15
CA ALA A 830 31.85 30.79 43.59
C ALA A 830 30.42 30.44 44.03
N ILE A 831 29.42 31.16 43.51
CA ILE A 831 28.00 30.85 43.75
C ILE A 831 27.64 29.48 43.18
N PHE A 832 28.07 29.15 41.97
CA PHE A 832 27.86 27.83 41.36
C PHE A 832 28.35 26.70 42.27
N LYS A 833 29.58 26.81 42.80
CA LYS A 833 30.14 25.81 43.73
C LYS A 833 29.33 25.72 45.03
N ALA A 834 28.93 26.86 45.61
CA ALA A 834 28.12 26.89 46.82
C ALA A 834 26.73 26.25 46.61
N VAL A 835 26.08 26.52 45.47
CA VAL A 835 24.78 25.94 45.08
C VAL A 835 24.91 24.43 44.88
N VAL A 836 25.93 23.97 44.16
CA VAL A 836 26.20 22.53 43.96
C VAL A 836 26.40 21.83 45.31
N ALA A 837 27.18 22.41 46.22
CA ALA A 837 27.40 21.86 47.56
C ALA A 837 26.09 21.80 48.38
N ALA A 838 25.31 22.89 48.38
CA ALA A 838 24.04 22.95 49.09
C ALA A 838 23.03 21.91 48.57
N ARG A 839 22.95 21.73 47.25
CA ARG A 839 22.04 20.74 46.63
C ARG A 839 22.46 19.31 46.92
N LYS A 840 23.76 18.96 46.81
CA LYS A 840 24.28 17.62 47.14
C LYS A 840 24.01 17.22 48.60
N ARG A 841 23.95 18.19 49.51
CA ARG A 841 23.60 17.95 50.92
C ARG A 841 22.11 17.61 51.11
N LYS A 842 21.22 18.23 50.34
CA LYS A 842 19.76 18.16 50.51
C LYS A 842 19.06 17.12 49.63
N LEU A 843 19.55 16.91 48.43
CA LEU A 843 18.92 16.07 47.41
C LEU A 843 19.78 14.82 47.17
N PRO A 844 19.17 13.64 47.00
CA PRO A 844 19.90 12.47 46.57
C PRO A 844 20.35 12.64 45.12
N ASP A 845 21.43 11.97 44.74
CA ASP A 845 21.75 11.78 43.32
C ASP A 845 20.73 10.77 42.75
N PRO A 846 19.89 11.15 41.76
CA PRO A 846 18.91 10.24 41.17
C PRO A 846 19.52 9.00 40.51
N LYS A 847 20.81 9.02 40.18
CA LYS A 847 21.54 7.82 39.69
C LYS A 847 21.84 6.81 40.79
N VAL A 848 21.93 7.27 42.05
CA VAL A 848 22.22 6.43 43.22
C VAL A 848 20.92 6.06 43.94
N LEU A 849 20.07 7.04 44.19
CA LEU A 849 18.76 6.87 44.80
C LEU A 849 17.71 7.58 43.93
N PRO A 850 17.02 6.82 43.05
CA PRO A 850 16.06 7.37 42.10
C PRO A 850 15.01 8.25 42.76
N SER A 851 14.80 9.44 42.20
CA SER A 851 13.84 10.43 42.68
C SER A 851 13.46 11.41 41.57
N ALA A 852 12.33 12.09 41.75
CA ALA A 852 11.89 13.20 40.89
C ALA A 852 12.34 14.56 41.46
N GLY A 853 13.14 14.57 42.53
CA GLY A 853 13.34 15.76 43.36
C GLY A 853 12.14 16.00 44.27
N SER A 854 11.77 17.28 44.47
CA SER A 854 10.56 17.64 45.21
C SER A 854 9.33 17.04 44.53
N PHE A 855 8.55 16.24 45.25
CA PHE A 855 7.39 15.58 44.67
C PHE A 855 6.11 16.42 44.75
N PHE A 856 5.96 17.27 45.76
CA PHE A 856 4.80 18.12 45.94
C PHE A 856 5.15 19.60 45.78
N LYS A 857 4.21 20.37 45.23
CA LYS A 857 4.29 21.83 45.26
C LYS A 857 4.11 22.30 46.70
N ASN A 858 4.70 23.46 47.00
CA ASN A 858 4.40 24.16 48.24
C ASN A 858 2.97 24.74 48.17
N PRO A 859 2.06 24.37 49.09
CA PRO A 859 0.70 24.86 49.06
C PRO A 859 0.65 26.36 49.37
N ILE A 860 -0.25 27.06 48.69
CA ILE A 860 -0.50 28.49 48.90
C ILE A 860 -1.85 28.62 49.59
N VAL A 861 -1.86 29.27 50.75
CA VAL A 861 -3.06 29.49 51.56
C VAL A 861 -3.36 30.98 51.68
N THR A 862 -4.60 31.33 52.02
CA THR A 862 -4.95 32.72 52.36
C THR A 862 -4.32 33.11 53.68
N ARG A 863 -4.20 34.42 53.95
CA ARG A 863 -3.63 34.91 55.19
C ARG A 863 -4.44 34.44 56.41
N GLU A 864 -5.76 34.33 56.30
CA GLU A 864 -6.65 33.86 57.36
C GLU A 864 -6.36 32.40 57.71
N ALA A 865 -6.34 31.52 56.70
CA ALA A 865 -6.00 30.11 56.86
C ALA A 865 -4.58 29.93 57.42
N PHE A 866 -3.63 30.78 57.02
CA PHE A 866 -2.29 30.78 57.59
C PHE A 866 -2.27 31.18 59.07
N GLN A 867 -3.01 32.21 59.49
CA GLN A 867 -3.05 32.61 60.89
C GLN A 867 -3.61 31.50 61.79
N GLU A 868 -4.65 30.79 61.34
CA GLU A 868 -5.17 29.62 62.06
C GLU A 868 -4.13 28.51 62.21
N LEU A 869 -3.36 28.25 61.15
CA LEU A 869 -2.27 27.28 61.16
C LEU A 869 -1.12 27.72 62.07
N LEU A 870 -0.76 29.01 62.06
CA LEU A 870 0.33 29.56 62.86
C LEU A 870 0.04 29.45 64.37
N VAL A 871 -1.22 29.65 64.79
CA VAL A 871 -1.63 29.45 66.18
C VAL A 871 -1.47 28.00 66.62
N LYS A 872 -1.88 27.05 65.77
CA LYS A 872 -1.76 25.61 66.05
C LYS A 872 -0.32 25.11 65.94
N TYR A 873 0.47 25.73 65.07
CA TYR A 873 1.82 25.30 64.71
C TYR A 873 2.77 26.51 64.62
N PRO A 874 3.26 27.05 65.76
CA PRO A 874 4.08 28.27 65.77
C PRO A 874 5.41 28.18 65.00
N SER A 875 5.90 26.97 64.77
CA SER A 875 7.13 26.69 64.02
C SER A 875 6.92 26.41 62.53
N ILE A 876 5.68 26.62 62.01
CA ILE A 876 5.37 26.40 60.61
C ILE A 876 6.26 27.27 59.71
N VAL A 877 6.93 26.63 58.74
CA VAL A 877 7.80 27.34 57.80
C VAL A 877 6.95 27.85 56.64
N HIS A 878 6.96 29.16 56.44
CA HIS A 878 6.20 29.82 55.39
C HIS A 878 7.01 30.94 54.71
N TYR A 879 6.52 31.38 53.56
CA TYR A 879 7.08 32.50 52.80
C TYR A 879 5.94 33.40 52.32
N PRO A 880 5.94 34.70 52.70
CA PRO A 880 4.90 35.63 52.29
C PRO A 880 4.90 35.85 50.77
N LEU A 881 3.70 35.91 50.19
CA LEU A 881 3.47 36.23 48.78
C LEU A 881 2.67 37.54 48.66
N ALA A 882 2.80 38.20 47.52
CA ALA A 882 1.98 39.37 47.19
C ALA A 882 0.46 39.00 47.17
N GLY A 883 -0.39 39.96 47.55
CA GLY A 883 -1.85 39.80 47.57
C GLY A 883 -2.41 39.06 48.77
N GLY A 884 -1.72 39.07 49.92
CA GLY A 884 -2.24 38.49 51.17
C GLY A 884 -2.30 36.96 51.19
N ARG A 885 -1.35 36.31 50.52
CA ARG A 885 -1.23 34.85 50.50
C ARG A 885 0.08 34.39 51.12
N GLU A 886 0.09 33.17 51.63
CA GLU A 886 1.24 32.60 52.33
C GLU A 886 1.58 31.25 51.70
N LYS A 887 2.84 31.04 51.35
CA LYS A 887 3.34 29.78 50.78
C LYS A 887 3.94 28.92 51.88
N LEU A 888 3.31 27.80 52.20
CA LEU A 888 3.77 26.90 53.26
C LEU A 888 4.83 25.92 52.71
N ALA A 889 5.83 25.58 53.50
CA ALA A 889 6.83 24.60 53.11
C ALA A 889 6.27 23.17 53.19
N ALA A 890 5.97 22.55 52.04
CA ALA A 890 5.44 21.19 51.96
C ALA A 890 6.34 20.16 52.65
N GLY A 891 7.67 20.30 52.52
CA GLY A 891 8.62 19.43 53.21
C GLY A 891 8.51 19.49 54.74
N TRP A 892 8.17 20.65 55.31
CA TRP A 892 7.93 20.79 56.74
C TRP A 892 6.62 20.10 57.15
N LEU A 893 5.55 20.27 56.35
CA LEU A 893 4.26 19.61 56.61
C LEU A 893 4.38 18.08 56.60
N ILE A 894 5.08 17.52 55.60
CA ILE A 894 5.28 16.07 55.47
C ILE A 894 6.13 15.52 56.63
N ASP A 895 7.18 16.25 57.02
CA ASP A 895 8.02 15.91 58.16
C ASP A 895 7.22 15.90 59.47
N GLN A 896 6.44 16.96 59.72
CA GLN A 896 5.60 17.04 60.91
C GLN A 896 4.44 16.04 60.89
N ALA A 897 4.03 15.53 59.73
CA ALA A 897 3.13 14.39 59.63
C ALA A 897 3.80 13.03 59.97
N GLY A 898 5.09 13.03 60.34
CA GLY A 898 5.83 11.83 60.74
C GLY A 898 6.35 11.00 59.57
N LEU A 899 6.37 11.58 58.36
CA LEU A 899 6.67 10.85 57.13
C LEU A 899 8.07 11.12 56.58
N ARG A 900 8.97 11.79 57.31
CA ARG A 900 10.39 11.93 56.90
C ARG A 900 11.13 10.60 57.03
N GLY A 901 11.75 10.12 55.95
CA GLY A 901 12.43 8.82 55.91
C GLY A 901 11.47 7.62 55.96
N ALA A 902 10.16 7.84 55.86
CA ALA A 902 9.17 6.77 55.88
C ALA A 902 9.28 5.94 54.60
N ARG A 903 9.04 4.63 54.71
CA ARG A 903 9.20 3.66 53.62
C ARG A 903 8.06 2.64 53.63
N GLU A 904 7.57 2.31 52.44
CA GLU A 904 6.62 1.24 52.18
C GLU A 904 7.09 0.42 50.96
N GLY A 905 7.58 -0.79 51.21
CA GLY A 905 8.26 -1.57 50.19
C GLY A 905 9.48 -0.81 49.65
N ALA A 906 9.50 -0.48 48.36
CA ALA A 906 10.57 0.29 47.72
C ALA A 906 10.25 1.79 47.57
N ALA A 907 9.02 2.23 47.85
CA ALA A 907 8.66 3.64 47.83
C ALA A 907 8.95 4.28 49.20
N GLY A 908 9.44 5.52 49.23
CA GLY A 908 9.69 6.22 50.49
C GLY A 908 9.92 7.72 50.32
N THR A 909 10.07 8.44 51.42
CA THR A 909 10.58 9.82 51.42
C THR A 909 12.06 9.84 51.80
N TYR A 910 12.80 10.85 51.33
CA TYR A 910 14.22 10.96 51.64
C TYR A 910 14.46 11.45 53.07
N GLU A 911 15.36 10.78 53.79
CA GLU A 911 15.70 11.07 55.19
C GLU A 911 16.23 12.50 55.43
N LYS A 912 16.88 13.10 54.43
CA LYS A 912 17.42 14.48 54.53
C LYS A 912 16.43 15.55 54.08
N GLN A 913 15.37 15.16 53.36
CA GLN A 913 14.36 16.08 52.83
C GLN A 913 13.05 15.34 52.56
N ALA A 914 12.07 15.51 53.47
CA ALA A 914 10.79 14.79 53.42
C ALA A 914 9.95 15.09 52.16
N LEU A 915 10.21 16.21 51.48
CA LEU A 915 9.56 16.56 50.21
C LEU A 915 9.99 15.69 49.03
N VAL A 916 11.12 15.00 49.13
CA VAL A 916 11.68 14.18 48.05
C VAL A 916 11.15 12.77 48.16
N LEU A 917 10.36 12.35 47.17
CA LEU A 917 9.94 10.96 47.01
C LEU A 917 11.06 10.17 46.34
N VAL A 918 11.40 9.02 46.92
CA VAL A 918 12.49 8.14 46.46
C VAL A 918 11.95 6.76 46.11
N ASN A 919 12.62 6.12 45.14
CA ASN A 919 12.40 4.73 44.76
C ASN A 919 13.67 3.93 45.07
N HIS A 920 13.68 3.26 46.21
CA HIS A 920 14.80 2.44 46.66
C HIS A 920 15.08 1.32 45.65
N GLU A 921 16.35 1.22 45.24
CA GLU A 921 16.84 0.23 44.28
C GLU A 921 16.18 0.30 42.88
N GLY A 922 15.36 1.33 42.62
CA GLY A 922 14.54 1.42 41.42
C GLY A 922 13.53 0.25 41.31
N ALA A 923 13.11 -0.32 42.45
CA ALA A 923 12.29 -1.53 42.50
C ALA A 923 10.78 -1.24 42.59
N ALA A 924 10.37 -0.04 43.01
CA ALA A 924 8.97 0.35 43.05
C ALA A 924 8.40 0.58 41.65
N SER A 925 7.18 0.10 41.43
CA SER A 925 6.38 0.49 40.27
C SER A 925 5.85 1.92 40.44
N GLY A 926 5.49 2.57 39.33
CA GLY A 926 4.91 3.90 39.41
C GLY A 926 3.56 3.93 40.15
N ALA A 927 2.79 2.83 40.10
CA ALA A 927 1.57 2.68 40.89
C ALA A 927 1.85 2.64 42.40
N GLN A 928 2.90 1.95 42.84
CA GLN A 928 3.32 1.93 44.25
C GLN A 928 3.78 3.30 44.73
N LEU A 929 4.55 4.02 43.90
CA LEU A 929 5.00 5.38 44.19
C LEU A 929 3.83 6.35 44.28
N MET A 930 2.83 6.25 43.39
CA MET A 930 1.60 7.04 43.48
C MET A 930 0.77 6.70 44.71
N ALA A 931 0.63 5.42 45.06
CA ALA A 931 -0.10 5.01 46.25
C ALA A 931 0.54 5.59 47.52
N PHE A 932 1.88 5.54 47.62
CA PHE A 932 2.61 6.13 48.73
C PHE A 932 2.48 7.67 48.75
N ALA A 933 2.52 8.33 47.58
CA ALA A 933 2.27 9.76 47.49
C ALA A 933 0.86 10.15 47.97
N SER A 934 -0.18 9.39 47.61
CA SER A 934 -1.54 9.62 48.10
C SER A 934 -1.66 9.44 49.62
N LYS A 935 -0.87 8.55 50.23
CA LYS A 935 -0.80 8.45 51.71
C LYS A 935 -0.18 9.68 52.34
N ILE A 936 0.87 10.24 51.73
CA ILE A 936 1.47 11.51 52.19
C ILE A 936 0.43 12.64 52.13
N GLU A 937 -0.28 12.77 51.00
CA GLU A 937 -1.34 13.77 50.84
C GLU A 937 -2.43 13.60 51.90
N ALA A 938 -2.90 12.38 52.13
CA ALA A 938 -3.93 12.08 53.13
C ALA A 938 -3.48 12.47 54.55
N ALA A 939 -2.25 12.11 54.94
CA ALA A 939 -1.71 12.41 56.27
C ALA A 939 -1.56 13.93 56.51
N VAL A 940 -1.11 14.68 55.49
CA VAL A 940 -1.00 16.14 55.58
C VAL A 940 -2.38 16.80 55.62
N ARG A 941 -3.32 16.31 54.82
CA ARG A 941 -4.71 16.81 54.83
C ARG A 941 -5.39 16.56 56.17
N GLU A 942 -5.21 15.38 56.75
CA GLU A 942 -5.77 15.00 58.05
C GLU A 942 -5.22 15.88 59.18
N LYS A 943 -3.90 16.15 59.18
CA LYS A 943 -3.24 16.89 60.26
C LYS A 943 -3.36 18.42 60.16
N PHE A 944 -3.35 18.96 58.95
CA PHE A 944 -3.24 20.40 58.71
C PHE A 944 -4.43 20.99 57.95
N SER A 945 -5.36 20.19 57.43
CA SER A 945 -6.41 20.65 56.51
C SER A 945 -5.84 21.35 55.26
N VAL A 946 -4.64 20.96 54.83
CA VAL A 946 -3.95 21.47 53.65
C VAL A 946 -3.80 20.35 52.63
N THR A 947 -4.17 20.61 51.38
CA THR A 947 -4.00 19.64 50.27
C THR A 947 -2.64 19.84 49.62
N LEU A 948 -1.92 18.74 49.38
CA LEU A 948 -0.69 18.73 48.61
C LEU A 948 -0.98 18.36 47.15
N GLU A 949 -0.37 19.08 46.22
CA GLU A 949 -0.46 18.78 44.79
C GLU A 949 0.87 18.19 44.29
N PRO A 950 0.85 17.06 43.57
CA PRO A 950 2.04 16.57 42.88
C PRO A 950 2.62 17.61 41.90
N GLU A 951 3.94 17.80 41.94
CA GLU A 951 4.71 18.61 40.99
C GLU A 951 5.10 17.84 39.71
N PRO A 952 5.43 16.53 39.76
CA PRO A 952 5.76 15.76 38.57
C PRO A 952 4.60 15.62 37.59
N VAL A 953 4.95 15.55 36.31
CA VAL A 953 4.02 15.09 35.27
C VAL A 953 3.73 13.62 35.51
N ILE A 954 2.45 13.29 35.74
CA ILE A 954 2.01 11.91 35.96
C ILE A 954 1.52 11.33 34.64
N LEU A 955 2.27 10.37 34.08
CA LEU A 955 1.84 9.63 32.90
C LEU A 955 1.08 8.37 33.30
N LYS A 956 -0.19 8.33 32.92
CA LYS A 956 -1.09 7.19 33.12
C LYS A 956 -1.30 6.44 31.80
N SER A 957 -1.66 5.16 31.88
CA SER A 957 -2.17 4.43 30.71
C SER A 957 -3.55 5.00 30.36
N PHE A 958 -3.72 5.48 29.13
CA PHE A 958 -5.04 5.76 28.59
C PHE A 958 -5.63 4.43 28.10
N TYR A 959 -6.48 3.82 28.92
CA TYR A 959 -7.51 2.93 28.39
C TYR A 959 -8.74 3.80 28.15
N ASN A 960 -8.88 4.29 26.92
CA ASN A 960 -10.17 4.65 26.35
C ASN A 960 -10.36 3.78 25.11
#